data_AF-A0A5C3FKC8-F1
#
_entry.id   AF-A0A5C3FKC8-F1
#
_cell.length_a   1.000
_cell.length_b   1.000
_cell.length_c   1.000
_cell.angle_alpha   90.00
_cell.angle_beta   90.00
_cell.angle_gamma   90.00
#
_symmetry.space_group_name_H-M   'P 1'
#
loop_
_entity.id
_entity.type
_entity.pdbx_description
1 polymer ?
#
loop_
_entity_poly.entity_id
_entity_poly.type
_entity_poly.pdbx_seq_one_letter_code
_entity_poly.pdbx_strand_id
1 'polypeptide(L)'
;MVNLPKPTVFLDSIGLAGLSRPTSSRPALAPAAERCLYQFGLAALPSHGSHDNNHDINSIAEQLLTLSCQLCIPAVFGRGDGQAWTLSESDYPALLRWKQQQVPTLLHKLFKLLEQLSSVDSSQIGTQLDLVLGHVVCTLARFLPPSHVSPFPDPDTTSFIEGNQEIDDGWIGRESKIEAHRILGRLGNEVLPTASLTTSAVAGSLLAHYIKPIVKETSKSSSASLSSVDPETGRKKAPATGALLVSYLDRNLGQHRFSSAADDNEASNLAPHQFALSLDSADVADDAQPALHERNEALGCVNVLAWCLDHLELETESDWNAAWPLLVPPLLTLLEHAQPRFRLRGSMLVHQLLDRPSTVADASGPDTDADAGRDSMRKSRREAILGGLLLRTGIGSLLERALQVNLTYVHDATYAPALVGFSISALRRLILLTTHPIVWRDATQSPFDTPAAESAGPDAGPDEKAGGVDDCGKRRMEALCRLVSQGILSTWSYLPLPPSGTRLGRELVATTCTAYLMLIEDLSPPPTAQAANLGAAARFVDVSIDWIFRTWLSTVAFDNTEHINTTVKVVRLATQLLLPGSTGADESKDDADGQLALRKTVASKIGRNMSLILSAVAKCWISALESPLRSSSNRADWPRLERCLVDLMQCVSLADSTVPTRCARLVALDARLADLLPTPDAASGVNSR
;
A
#
# COMPACT_ATOMS: atom_id res chain seq x y z
N MET A 1 5.12 -37.92 -4.31
CA MET A 1 4.04 -38.51 -3.49
C MET A 1 4.52 -39.82 -2.90
N VAL A 2 5.08 -39.79 -1.68
CA VAL A 2 5.23 -40.93 -0.77
C VAL A 2 5.12 -40.32 0.63
N ASN A 3 4.03 -40.58 1.34
CA ASN A 3 3.84 -40.21 2.74
C ASN A 3 4.56 -41.23 3.62
N LEU A 4 5.43 -40.77 4.51
CA LEU A 4 5.96 -41.59 5.61
C LEU A 4 5.31 -41.13 6.92
N PRO A 5 4.92 -42.06 7.82
CA PRO A 5 4.23 -41.74 9.07
C PRO A 5 5.19 -41.13 10.09
N LYS A 6 4.71 -40.10 10.80
CA LYS A 6 5.37 -39.50 11.97
C LYS A 6 5.42 -40.51 13.13
N PRO A 7 6.50 -40.55 13.94
CA PRO A 7 6.45 -41.23 15.22
C PRO A 7 5.71 -40.34 16.23
N THR A 8 4.63 -40.89 16.78
CA THR A 8 3.96 -40.45 18.00
C THR A 8 4.87 -40.65 19.20
N VAL A 9 5.15 -39.58 19.95
CA VAL A 9 5.51 -39.69 21.36
C VAL A 9 4.58 -38.75 22.12
N PHE A 10 3.55 -39.34 22.73
CA PHE A 10 2.85 -38.79 23.87
C PHE A 10 3.83 -38.71 25.04
N LEU A 11 3.88 -37.57 25.71
CA LEU A 11 4.17 -37.50 27.13
C LEU A 11 3.24 -36.44 27.74
N ASP A 12 2.13 -36.93 28.25
CA ASP A 12 1.38 -36.28 29.32
C ASP A 12 2.25 -36.21 30.58
N SER A 13 2.41 -35.02 31.16
CA SER A 13 2.24 -34.82 32.61
C SER A 13 2.35 -33.33 32.97
N ILE A 14 1.19 -32.75 33.27
CA ILE A 14 0.85 -32.01 34.49
C ILE A 14 2.06 -31.45 35.27
N GLY A 15 2.16 -30.12 35.32
CA GLY A 15 3.09 -29.37 36.15
C GLY A 15 2.73 -27.89 36.22
N LEU A 16 1.60 -27.58 36.83
CA LEU A 16 1.23 -26.23 37.26
C LEU A 16 2.31 -25.68 38.20
N ALA A 17 3.05 -24.66 37.77
CA ALA A 17 3.78 -23.77 38.67
C ALA A 17 3.53 -22.34 38.18
N GLY A 18 2.77 -21.60 39.00
CA GLY A 18 2.26 -20.28 38.68
C GLY A 18 3.35 -19.30 38.30
N LEU A 19 3.24 -18.76 37.08
CA LEU A 19 3.66 -17.39 36.85
C LEU A 19 2.58 -16.52 37.47
N SER A 20 2.80 -16.17 38.74
CA SER A 20 2.16 -15.05 39.40
C SER A 20 2.06 -13.89 38.41
N ARG A 21 0.82 -13.53 38.05
CA ARG A 21 0.46 -12.28 37.39
C ARG A 21 1.27 -11.20 38.12
N PRO A 22 2.22 -10.48 37.48
CA PRO A 22 2.69 -9.25 38.10
C PRO A 22 1.43 -8.41 38.19
N THR A 23 0.94 -8.20 39.41
CA THR A 23 0.09 -7.06 39.70
C THR A 23 0.81 -5.88 39.09
N SER A 24 0.30 -5.41 37.95
CA SER A 24 0.85 -4.26 37.25
C SER A 24 0.97 -3.17 38.29
N SER A 25 2.19 -2.89 38.73
CA SER A 25 2.50 -1.73 39.54
C SER A 25 2.22 -0.55 38.63
N ARG A 26 0.98 -0.08 38.73
CA ARG A 26 0.40 1.07 38.04
C ARG A 26 1.45 2.18 38.13
N PRO A 27 2.03 2.65 37.00
CA PRO A 27 2.95 3.76 37.08
C PRO A 27 2.17 4.95 37.64
N ALA A 28 2.61 5.43 38.81
CA ALA A 28 2.06 6.64 39.41
C ALA A 28 2.16 7.78 38.41
N LEU A 29 1.10 8.58 38.30
CA LEU A 29 1.01 9.76 37.44
C LEU A 29 2.29 10.60 37.58
N ALA A 30 3.03 10.75 36.49
CA ALA A 30 3.94 11.88 36.36
C ALA A 30 3.07 13.13 36.15
N PRO A 31 3.25 14.21 36.93
CA PRO A 31 2.50 15.44 36.72
C PRO A 31 3.14 16.23 35.57
N ALA A 32 2.45 16.35 34.43
CA ALA A 32 2.79 17.34 33.40
C ALA A 32 1.62 17.62 32.45
N ALA A 33 1.01 18.80 32.62
CA ALA A 33 0.43 19.76 31.67
C ALA A 33 -0.42 19.36 30.42
N GLU A 34 -0.47 18.11 29.97
CA GLU A 34 -1.21 17.73 28.75
C GLU A 34 -2.53 17.02 29.07
N ARG A 35 -3.59 17.42 28.37
CA ARG A 35 -4.94 16.87 28.48
C ARG A 35 -4.91 15.42 27.98
N CYS A 36 -4.96 14.44 28.89
CA CYS A 36 -4.91 13.02 28.53
C CYS A 36 -6.25 12.58 27.89
N LEU A 37 -6.24 12.20 26.62
CA LEU A 37 -7.45 11.85 25.86
C LEU A 37 -7.65 10.34 25.72
N TYR A 38 -6.68 9.51 26.13
CA TYR A 38 -6.82 8.06 26.11
C TYR A 38 -5.96 7.42 27.21
N GLN A 39 -6.51 6.41 27.88
CA GLN A 39 -5.79 5.64 28.89
C GLN A 39 -5.96 4.14 28.67
N PHE A 40 -4.87 3.44 28.41
CA PHE A 40 -4.90 2.00 28.22
C PHE A 40 -5.56 1.27 29.40
N GLY A 41 -6.51 0.36 29.14
CA GLY A 41 -7.10 -0.49 30.17
C GLY A 41 -8.11 0.22 31.07
N LEU A 42 -8.69 1.34 30.63
CA LEU A 42 -9.69 2.07 31.40
C LEU A 42 -10.99 1.26 31.53
N ALA A 43 -11.22 0.66 32.70
CA ALA A 43 -12.42 -0.12 32.99
C ALA A 43 -13.53 0.67 33.73
N ALA A 44 -13.18 1.78 34.39
CA ALA A 44 -14.10 2.64 35.10
C ALA A 44 -13.60 4.08 35.07
N LEU A 45 -14.52 5.05 35.13
CA LEU A 45 -14.17 6.46 35.19
C LEU A 45 -13.45 6.79 36.51
N PRO A 46 -12.43 7.69 36.50
CA PRO A 46 -11.79 8.15 37.72
C PRO A 46 -12.82 8.84 38.65
N SER A 47 -12.93 8.40 39.90
CA SER A 47 -13.83 9.05 40.87
C SER A 47 -13.32 10.45 41.22
N HIS A 48 -13.97 11.49 40.70
CA HIS A 48 -13.73 12.86 41.15
C HIS A 48 -14.67 13.24 42.29
N GLY A 49 -14.17 14.09 43.20
CA GLY A 49 -14.89 14.57 44.37
C GLY A 49 -16.26 15.13 44.00
N SER A 50 -17.27 14.58 44.67
CA SER A 50 -18.71 14.71 44.43
C SER A 50 -19.26 16.14 44.58
N HIS A 51 -19.10 17.01 43.58
CA HIS A 51 -19.77 18.31 43.59
C HIS A 51 -20.37 18.82 42.27
N ASP A 52 -20.39 18.03 41.18
CA ASP A 52 -20.96 18.50 39.91
C ASP A 52 -22.41 18.06 39.65
N ASN A 53 -23.24 19.02 39.25
CA ASN A 53 -24.66 18.89 38.89
C ASN A 53 -24.93 18.11 37.58
N ASN A 54 -23.94 17.40 37.03
CA ASN A 54 -23.99 16.76 35.71
C ASN A 54 -24.22 15.24 35.76
N HIS A 55 -25.24 14.82 36.51
CA HIS A 55 -25.56 13.40 36.64
C HIS A 55 -25.88 12.75 35.26
N ASP A 56 -26.51 13.49 34.35
CA ASP A 56 -26.89 12.97 33.03
C ASP A 56 -25.67 12.75 32.11
N ILE A 57 -24.72 13.70 32.08
CA ILE A 57 -23.49 13.58 31.28
C ILE A 57 -22.61 12.45 31.80
N ASN A 58 -22.46 12.34 33.13
CA ASN A 58 -21.67 11.26 33.73
C ASN A 58 -22.28 9.89 33.44
N SER A 59 -23.61 9.77 33.52
CA SER A 59 -24.33 8.54 33.13
C SER A 59 -24.11 8.19 31.65
N ILE A 60 -24.20 9.17 30.74
CA ILE A 60 -23.93 8.96 29.30
C ILE A 60 -22.47 8.55 29.09
N ALA A 61 -21.52 9.20 29.76
CA ALA A 61 -20.09 8.91 29.65
C ALA A 61 -19.76 7.49 30.16
N GLU A 62 -20.34 7.06 31.29
CA GLU A 62 -20.19 5.68 31.80
C GLU A 62 -20.76 4.64 30.83
N GLN A 63 -21.93 4.92 30.24
CA GLN A 63 -22.53 4.03 29.25
C GLN A 63 -21.71 3.96 27.96
N LEU A 64 -21.20 5.10 27.46
CA LEU A 64 -20.31 5.16 26.30
C LEU A 64 -19.02 4.38 26.54
N LEU A 65 -18.40 4.56 27.71
CA LEU A 65 -17.20 3.80 28.10
C LEU A 65 -17.50 2.30 28.13
N THR A 66 -18.60 1.90 28.77
CA THR A 66 -19.03 0.50 28.87
C THR A 66 -19.24 -0.13 27.49
N LEU A 67 -19.94 0.57 26.58
CA LEU A 67 -20.13 0.11 25.20
C LEU A 67 -18.80 0.02 24.43
N SER A 68 -17.88 0.97 24.64
CA SER A 68 -16.56 0.94 24.00
C SER A 68 -15.72 -0.28 24.46
N CYS A 69 -15.77 -0.62 25.75
CA CYS A 69 -15.13 -1.83 26.28
C CYS A 69 -15.77 -3.11 25.72
N GLN A 70 -17.10 -3.17 25.58
CA GLN A 70 -17.80 -4.33 25.00
C GLN A 70 -17.50 -4.54 23.51
N LEU A 71 -17.19 -3.46 22.79
CA LEU A 71 -16.78 -3.48 21.39
C LEU A 71 -15.31 -3.91 21.18
N CYS A 72 -14.51 -4.07 22.25
CA CYS A 72 -13.18 -4.66 22.15
C CYS A 72 -13.26 -6.11 21.63
N ILE A 73 -12.20 -6.60 21.00
CA ILE A 73 -12.23 -7.89 20.30
C ILE A 73 -11.97 -9.02 21.31
N PRO A 74 -12.77 -10.10 21.35
CA PRO A 74 -12.50 -11.25 22.23
C PRO A 74 -11.09 -11.79 22.05
N ALA A 75 -10.38 -12.04 23.15
CA ALA A 75 -9.02 -12.58 23.14
C ALA A 75 -8.97 -14.01 22.55
N VAL A 76 -10.09 -14.74 22.60
CA VAL A 76 -10.24 -16.07 21.96
C VAL A 76 -10.04 -16.00 20.45
N PHE A 77 -10.45 -14.89 19.83
CA PHE A 77 -10.25 -14.63 18.41
C PHE A 77 -8.82 -14.14 18.11
N GLY A 78 -7.93 -14.05 19.11
CA GLY A 78 -6.59 -13.50 18.95
C GLY A 78 -5.44 -14.52 19.00
N ARG A 79 -5.72 -15.84 19.03
CA ARG A 79 -4.68 -16.88 19.20
C ARG A 79 -4.12 -17.41 17.88
N GLY A 80 -2.80 -17.35 17.75
CA GLY A 80 -2.02 -17.94 16.65
C GLY A 80 -1.91 -17.03 15.43
N ASP A 81 -0.70 -16.78 14.95
CA ASP A 81 -0.41 -16.11 13.69
C ASP A 81 -0.81 -14.66 13.53
N GLY A 82 -1.50 -14.05 14.48
CA GLY A 82 -2.20 -12.78 14.26
C GLY A 82 -3.21 -12.86 13.10
N GLN A 83 -3.34 -14.02 12.43
CA GLN A 83 -4.59 -14.40 11.85
C GLN A 83 -5.46 -14.52 13.09
N ALA A 84 -6.60 -13.86 13.12
CA ALA A 84 -7.53 -14.15 14.19
C ALA A 84 -8.03 -15.62 14.14
N TRP A 85 -7.50 -16.47 13.25
CA TRP A 85 -8.12 -17.71 12.81
C TRP A 85 -7.08 -18.79 12.51
N THR A 86 -6.55 -19.45 13.54
CA THR A 86 -6.54 -20.91 13.40
C THR A 86 -8.01 -21.33 13.41
N LEU A 87 -8.45 -21.97 12.33
CA LEU A 87 -9.79 -22.53 12.15
C LEU A 87 -10.04 -23.62 13.21
N SER A 88 -10.18 -23.26 14.49
CA SER A 88 -10.98 -24.08 15.36
C SER A 88 -12.40 -23.97 14.81
N GLU A 89 -12.88 -25.02 14.12
CA GLU A 89 -14.27 -25.10 13.66
C GLU A 89 -15.26 -24.82 14.80
N SER A 90 -14.82 -25.02 16.05
CA SER A 90 -15.57 -24.72 17.26
C SER A 90 -15.86 -23.23 17.49
N ASP A 91 -14.95 -22.31 17.14
CA ASP A 91 -15.07 -20.90 17.54
C ASP A 91 -15.60 -20.01 16.41
N TYR A 92 -15.61 -20.51 15.16
CA TYR A 92 -16.14 -19.78 14.00
C TYR A 92 -17.61 -19.35 14.14
N PRO A 93 -18.54 -20.17 14.66
CA PRO A 93 -19.93 -19.73 14.87
C PRO A 93 -20.05 -18.61 15.91
N ALA A 94 -19.18 -18.61 16.93
CA ALA A 94 -19.15 -17.56 17.95
C ALA A 94 -18.64 -16.24 17.37
N LEU A 95 -17.60 -16.28 16.54
CA LEU A 95 -17.18 -15.13 15.73
C LEU A 95 -18.33 -14.60 14.90
N LEU A 96 -18.98 -15.46 14.12
CA LEU A 96 -20.02 -15.04 13.19
C LEU A 96 -21.17 -14.33 13.93
N ARG A 97 -21.57 -14.88 15.08
CA ARG A 97 -22.57 -14.26 15.96
C ARG A 97 -22.11 -12.92 16.52
N TRP A 98 -20.87 -12.83 17.02
CA TRP A 98 -20.33 -11.57 17.52
C TRP A 98 -20.27 -10.50 16.41
N LYS A 99 -19.69 -10.86 15.26
CA LYS A 99 -19.50 -10.01 14.07
C LYS A 99 -20.82 -9.53 13.46
N GLN A 100 -21.78 -10.42 13.25
CA GLN A 100 -23.01 -10.12 12.50
C GLN A 100 -24.17 -9.66 13.38
N GLN A 101 -24.19 -9.99 14.68
CA GLN A 101 -25.32 -9.65 15.56
C GLN A 101 -24.92 -8.69 16.67
N GLN A 102 -23.86 -9.01 17.41
CA GLN A 102 -23.50 -8.23 18.60
C GLN A 102 -22.88 -6.89 18.25
N VAL A 103 -21.88 -6.86 17.36
CA VAL A 103 -21.19 -5.62 16.96
C VAL A 103 -22.14 -4.58 16.35
N PRO A 104 -22.99 -4.90 15.35
CA PRO A 104 -23.93 -3.92 14.79
C PRO A 104 -24.90 -3.37 15.84
N THR A 105 -25.38 -4.23 16.75
CA THR A 105 -26.29 -3.81 17.83
C THR A 105 -25.61 -2.85 18.81
N LEU A 106 -24.35 -3.11 19.17
CA LEU A 106 -23.57 -2.24 20.05
C LEU A 106 -23.25 -0.90 19.38
N LEU A 107 -22.88 -0.90 18.10
CA LEU A 107 -22.63 0.32 17.33
C LEU A 107 -23.89 1.20 17.23
N HIS A 108 -25.06 0.61 17.01
CA HIS A 108 -26.32 1.35 16.99
C HIS A 108 -26.67 1.99 18.35
N LYS A 109 -26.43 1.26 19.46
CA LYS A 109 -26.59 1.82 20.81
C LYS A 109 -25.63 2.99 21.05
N LEU A 110 -24.38 2.83 20.63
CA LEU A 110 -23.35 3.86 20.75
C LEU A 110 -23.73 5.12 19.94
N PHE A 111 -24.23 4.94 18.71
CA PHE A 111 -24.72 6.04 17.89
C PHE A 111 -25.84 6.84 18.57
N LYS A 112 -26.83 6.16 19.18
CA LYS A 112 -27.91 6.82 19.92
C LYS A 112 -27.43 7.58 21.16
N LEU A 113 -26.44 7.06 21.88
CA LEU A 113 -25.87 7.78 23.02
C LEU A 113 -25.09 9.02 22.59
N LEU A 114 -24.40 8.97 21.45
CA LEU A 114 -23.76 10.15 20.87
C LEU A 114 -24.78 11.19 20.39
N GLU A 115 -25.95 10.77 19.89
CA GLU A 115 -27.07 11.67 19.60
C GLU A 115 -27.56 12.40 20.85
N GLN A 116 -27.76 11.66 21.94
CA GLN A 116 -28.15 12.24 23.21
C GLN A 116 -27.09 13.22 23.71
N LEU A 117 -25.81 12.85 23.62
CA LEU A 117 -24.70 13.72 24.00
C LEU A 117 -24.66 15.02 23.19
N SER A 118 -24.93 14.96 21.87
CA SER A 118 -24.96 16.14 21.00
C SER A 118 -26.11 17.11 21.31
N SER A 119 -27.13 16.66 22.04
CA SER A 119 -28.25 17.49 22.47
C SER A 119 -28.02 18.21 23.81
N VAL A 120 -26.93 17.88 24.51
CA VAL A 120 -26.58 18.50 25.80
C VAL A 120 -25.70 19.74 25.57
N ASP A 121 -25.93 20.81 26.34
CA ASP A 121 -25.18 22.06 26.21
C ASP A 121 -23.67 21.88 26.41
N SER A 122 -22.88 22.34 25.43
CA SER A 122 -21.43 22.17 25.35
C SER A 122 -20.62 22.85 26.46
N SER A 123 -21.21 23.80 27.18
CA SER A 123 -20.55 24.55 28.26
C SER A 123 -20.20 23.73 29.50
N GLN A 124 -20.67 22.48 29.56
CA GLN A 124 -20.59 21.58 30.72
C GLN A 124 -19.66 20.36 30.51
N ILE A 125 -18.94 20.33 29.39
CA ILE A 125 -18.09 19.18 29.02
C ILE A 125 -16.79 19.20 29.84
N GLY A 126 -16.63 18.19 30.71
CA GLY A 126 -15.45 17.98 31.54
C GLY A 126 -14.38 17.09 30.89
N THR A 127 -13.16 17.11 31.44
CA THR A 127 -12.00 16.33 30.98
C THR A 127 -12.21 14.80 30.98
N GLN A 128 -13.17 14.29 31.76
CA GLN A 128 -13.55 12.88 31.75
C GLN A 128 -14.24 12.48 30.45
N LEU A 129 -15.08 13.36 29.88
CA LEU A 129 -15.75 13.07 28.60
C LEU A 129 -14.73 13.03 27.47
N ASP A 130 -13.72 13.90 27.49
CA ASP A 130 -12.61 13.90 26.53
C ASP A 130 -11.89 12.54 26.48
N LEU A 131 -11.62 11.97 27.66
CA LEU A 131 -11.03 10.63 27.80
C LEU A 131 -11.94 9.55 27.20
N VAL A 132 -13.25 9.57 27.52
CA VAL A 132 -14.22 8.60 26.99
C VAL A 132 -14.34 8.70 25.46
N LEU A 133 -14.38 9.92 24.91
CA LEU A 133 -14.45 10.13 23.47
C LEU A 133 -13.22 9.58 22.77
N GLY A 134 -12.02 9.70 23.34
CA GLY A 134 -10.82 9.06 22.80
C GLY A 134 -10.89 7.52 22.81
N HIS A 135 -11.48 6.91 23.85
CA HIS A 135 -11.75 5.47 23.88
C HIS A 135 -12.77 5.03 22.81
N VAL A 136 -13.83 5.82 22.61
CA VAL A 136 -14.82 5.58 21.56
C VAL A 136 -14.16 5.66 20.19
N VAL A 137 -13.34 6.68 19.92
CA VAL A 137 -12.59 6.81 18.67
C VAL A 137 -11.67 5.63 18.43
N CYS A 138 -10.85 5.26 19.42
CA CYS A 138 -9.94 4.12 19.33
C CYS A 138 -10.71 2.84 18.96
N THR A 139 -11.83 2.61 19.64
CA THR A 139 -12.67 1.43 19.42
C THR A 139 -13.29 1.39 18.04
N LEU A 140 -13.86 2.50 17.57
CA LEU A 140 -14.47 2.59 16.24
C LEU A 140 -13.41 2.48 15.12
N ALA A 141 -12.24 3.09 15.32
CA ALA A 141 -11.15 3.07 14.35
C ALA A 141 -10.63 1.65 14.10
N ARG A 142 -10.72 0.73 15.08
CA ARG A 142 -10.38 -0.68 14.86
C ARG A 142 -11.21 -1.32 13.74
N PHE A 143 -12.46 -0.90 13.54
CA PHE A 143 -13.36 -1.44 12.51
C PHE A 143 -13.20 -0.76 11.14
N LEU A 144 -12.28 0.20 11.00
CA LEU A 144 -12.00 0.87 9.74
C LEU A 144 -10.70 0.31 9.14
N PRO A 145 -10.77 -0.51 8.08
CA PRO A 145 -9.54 -0.88 7.37
C PRO A 145 -8.84 0.37 6.82
N PRO A 146 -7.51 0.35 6.64
CA PRO A 146 -6.76 1.48 6.13
C PRO A 146 -7.36 1.99 4.82
N SER A 147 -7.47 3.31 4.69
CA SER A 147 -7.99 3.98 3.50
C SER A 147 -7.30 3.46 2.24
N HIS A 148 -8.08 3.04 1.25
CA HIS A 148 -7.56 2.49 0.00
C HIS A 148 -7.02 3.62 -0.89
N VAL A 149 -5.74 3.96 -0.75
CA VAL A 149 -5.02 4.67 -1.81
C VAL A 149 -4.63 3.64 -2.85
N SER A 150 -5.14 3.74 -4.07
CA SER A 150 -4.71 2.84 -5.15
C SER A 150 -3.20 2.99 -5.35
N PRO A 151 -2.42 1.89 -5.43
CA PRO A 151 -1.00 1.99 -5.75
C PRO A 151 -0.77 2.54 -7.16
N PHE A 152 -1.79 2.53 -8.03
CA PHE A 152 -1.73 2.98 -9.43
C PHE A 152 -2.91 3.94 -9.74
N PRO A 153 -2.66 5.18 -10.20
CA PRO A 153 -3.70 6.18 -10.43
C PRO A 153 -4.54 5.99 -11.71
N ASP A 154 -4.30 4.95 -12.52
CA ASP A 154 -4.90 4.80 -13.86
C ASP A 154 -6.35 4.26 -13.81
N PRO A 155 -7.35 4.97 -14.39
CA PRO A 155 -8.78 4.61 -14.33
C PRO A 155 -9.13 3.24 -14.95
N ASP A 156 -8.34 2.75 -15.91
CA ASP A 156 -8.51 1.41 -16.52
C ASP A 156 -8.14 0.27 -15.53
N THR A 157 -7.49 0.60 -14.42
CA THR A 157 -6.98 -0.35 -13.41
C THR A 157 -7.99 -0.66 -12.30
N THR A 158 -9.15 0.02 -12.31
CA THR A 158 -10.26 -0.22 -11.37
C THR A 158 -10.71 -1.69 -11.34
N SER A 159 -10.66 -2.37 -12.49
CA SER A 159 -10.95 -3.81 -12.61
C SER A 159 -10.00 -4.73 -11.82
N PHE A 160 -8.78 -4.28 -11.49
CA PHE A 160 -7.84 -5.08 -10.70
C PHE A 160 -8.18 -5.07 -9.19
N ILE A 161 -8.97 -4.09 -8.75
CA ILE A 161 -9.32 -3.88 -7.35
C ILE A 161 -10.75 -4.36 -7.05
N GLU A 162 -11.66 -4.36 -8.04
CA GLU A 162 -13.03 -4.89 -7.86
C GLU A 162 -13.06 -6.40 -7.53
N GLY A 163 -12.00 -7.15 -7.89
CA GLY A 163 -11.80 -8.55 -7.49
C GLY A 163 -11.03 -8.76 -6.18
N ASN A 164 -10.43 -7.71 -5.61
CA ASN A 164 -9.83 -7.82 -4.29
C ASN A 164 -10.97 -7.96 -3.29
N GLN A 165 -11.16 -9.17 -2.77
CA GLN A 165 -11.54 -9.35 -1.37
C GLN A 165 -10.87 -8.21 -0.62
N GLU A 166 -11.65 -7.33 0.01
CA GLU A 166 -11.12 -6.41 1.00
C GLU A 166 -10.10 -7.24 1.77
N ILE A 167 -8.84 -6.79 1.80
CA ILE A 167 -7.81 -7.40 2.65
C ILE A 167 -8.31 -7.07 4.05
N ASP A 168 -9.34 -7.79 4.47
CA ASP A 168 -10.08 -7.74 5.69
C ASP A 168 -9.52 -8.93 6.44
N ASP A 169 -9.16 -8.71 7.68
CA ASP A 169 -8.62 -9.75 8.55
C ASP A 169 -9.73 -10.74 8.97
N GLY A 170 -10.87 -10.73 8.26
CA GLY A 170 -12.01 -11.64 8.33
C GLY A 170 -13.01 -11.30 9.44
N TRP A 171 -12.68 -10.35 10.32
CA TRP A 171 -13.44 -10.07 11.54
C TRP A 171 -14.31 -8.81 11.45
N ILE A 172 -14.09 -7.93 10.47
CA ILE A 172 -14.88 -6.72 10.28
C ILE A 172 -16.07 -7.02 9.37
N GLY A 173 -17.30 -6.74 9.82
CA GLY A 173 -18.49 -6.86 8.98
C GLY A 173 -18.61 -5.66 8.06
N ARG A 174 -19.09 -5.83 6.83
CA ARG A 174 -19.40 -4.68 5.94
C ARG A 174 -20.33 -3.69 6.63
N GLU A 175 -21.36 -4.18 7.30
CA GLU A 175 -22.30 -3.34 8.08
C GLU A 175 -21.59 -2.61 9.23
N SER A 176 -20.75 -3.32 10.00
CA SER A 176 -19.97 -2.72 11.09
C SER A 176 -19.00 -1.64 10.60
N LYS A 177 -18.38 -1.85 9.43
CA LYS A 177 -17.48 -0.88 8.78
C LYS A 177 -18.25 0.39 8.40
N ILE A 178 -19.36 0.24 7.69
CA ILE A 178 -20.21 1.37 7.25
C ILE A 178 -20.69 2.16 8.48
N GLU A 179 -21.16 1.45 9.50
CA GLU A 179 -21.69 2.06 10.70
C GLU A 179 -20.59 2.76 11.53
N ALA A 180 -19.43 2.12 11.71
CA ALA A 180 -18.29 2.74 12.38
C ALA A 180 -17.80 4.00 11.64
N HIS A 181 -17.78 3.96 10.30
CA HIS A 181 -17.41 5.11 9.48
C HIS A 181 -18.41 6.27 9.64
N ARG A 182 -19.71 5.96 9.62
CA ARG A 182 -20.80 6.92 9.86
C ARG A 182 -20.68 7.57 11.24
N ILE A 183 -20.44 6.78 12.28
CA ILE A 183 -20.29 7.27 13.66
C ILE A 183 -19.05 8.17 13.77
N LEU A 184 -17.90 7.74 13.23
CA LEU A 184 -16.66 8.52 13.30
C LEU A 184 -16.76 9.84 12.52
N GLY A 185 -17.39 9.85 11.34
CA GLY A 185 -17.62 11.08 10.58
C GLY A 185 -18.46 12.09 11.38
N ARG A 186 -19.51 11.63 12.05
CA ARG A 186 -20.32 12.48 12.94
C ARG A 186 -19.53 12.96 14.16
N LEU A 187 -18.78 12.06 14.79
CA LEU A 187 -18.00 12.37 15.98
C LEU A 187 -16.93 13.42 15.68
N GLY A 188 -16.31 13.36 14.49
CA GLY A 188 -15.36 14.36 13.99
C GLY A 188 -15.98 15.72 13.68
N ASN A 189 -17.18 15.75 13.09
CA ASN A 189 -17.79 16.98 12.59
C ASN A 189 -18.70 17.71 13.59
N GLU A 190 -19.35 16.96 14.48
CA GLU A 190 -20.36 17.50 15.40
C GLU A 190 -19.90 17.42 16.85
N VAL A 191 -19.49 16.24 17.32
CA VAL A 191 -19.30 15.98 18.76
C VAL A 191 -17.96 16.50 19.28
N LEU A 192 -16.84 16.21 18.62
CA LEU A 192 -15.52 16.68 19.05
C LEU A 192 -15.40 18.22 19.05
N PRO A 193 -15.88 18.94 18.03
CA PRO A 193 -15.86 20.40 18.04
C PRO A 193 -16.68 20.99 19.19
N THR A 194 -17.84 20.38 19.53
CA THR A 194 -18.62 20.82 20.70
C THR A 194 -17.88 20.61 22.02
N ALA A 195 -16.99 19.62 22.10
CA ALA A 195 -16.10 19.38 23.25
C ALA A 195 -14.80 20.20 23.21
N SER A 196 -14.62 21.10 22.24
CA SER A 196 -13.36 21.83 22.01
C SER A 196 -12.15 20.92 21.77
N LEU A 197 -12.39 19.73 21.19
CA LEU A 197 -11.38 18.75 20.81
C LEU A 197 -11.21 18.72 19.29
N THR A 198 -9.98 18.57 18.83
CA THR A 198 -9.70 18.32 17.41
C THR A 198 -9.43 16.83 17.17
N THR A 199 -9.79 16.33 16.00
CA THR A 199 -9.47 14.97 15.56
C THR A 199 -7.96 14.72 15.56
N SER A 200 -7.17 15.74 15.21
CA SER A 200 -5.70 15.74 15.28
C SER A 200 -5.17 15.54 16.71
N ALA A 201 -5.75 16.21 17.72
CA ALA A 201 -5.36 16.03 19.12
C ALA A 201 -5.65 14.60 19.61
N VAL A 202 -6.80 14.04 19.24
CA VAL A 202 -7.14 12.63 19.55
C VAL A 202 -6.15 11.69 18.87
N ALA A 203 -5.82 11.90 17.59
CA ALA A 203 -4.86 11.09 16.86
C ALA A 203 -3.47 11.11 17.53
N GLY A 204 -2.98 12.29 17.93
CA GLY A 204 -1.73 12.44 18.68
C GLY A 204 -1.74 11.68 20.01
N SER A 205 -2.84 11.77 20.77
CA SER A 205 -3.00 11.05 22.04
C SER A 205 -3.03 9.53 21.85
N LEU A 206 -3.72 9.02 20.82
CA LEU A 206 -3.74 7.59 20.49
C LEU A 206 -2.35 7.10 20.08
N LEU A 207 -1.58 7.88 19.33
CA LEU A 207 -0.21 7.51 18.99
C LEU A 207 0.69 7.40 20.23
N ALA A 208 0.58 8.35 21.16
CA ALA A 208 1.39 8.39 22.37
C ALA A 208 0.97 7.35 23.43
N HIS A 209 -0.32 7.16 23.65
CA HIS A 209 -0.86 6.41 24.79
C HIS A 209 -1.49 5.05 24.41
N TYR A 210 -1.73 4.78 23.12
CA TYR A 210 -2.24 3.50 22.65
C TYR A 210 -1.22 2.75 21.77
N ILE A 211 -0.77 3.36 20.66
CA ILE A 211 0.13 2.69 19.71
C ILE A 211 1.54 2.50 20.28
N LYS A 212 2.17 3.55 20.83
CA LYS A 212 3.53 3.46 21.37
C LYS A 212 3.69 2.38 22.43
N PRO A 213 2.79 2.23 23.43
CA PRO A 213 2.86 1.12 24.39
C PRO A 213 2.77 -0.26 23.73
N ILE A 214 1.90 -0.43 22.72
CA ILE A 214 1.78 -1.70 21.98
C ILE A 214 3.10 -2.04 21.30
N VAL A 215 3.68 -1.10 20.55
CA VAL A 215 4.96 -1.29 19.85
C VAL A 215 6.11 -1.58 20.82
N LYS A 216 6.14 -0.87 21.95
CA LYS A 216 7.14 -1.10 23.00
C LYS A 216 7.03 -2.52 23.55
N GLU A 217 5.83 -3.04 23.75
CA GLU A 217 5.66 -4.40 24.22
C GLU A 217 6.03 -5.45 23.16
N THR A 218 5.59 -5.25 21.92
CA THR A 218 5.97 -6.15 20.84
C THR A 218 7.49 -6.22 20.75
N SER A 219 8.20 -5.09 20.86
CA SER A 219 9.67 -5.04 20.81
C SER A 219 10.40 -5.79 21.94
N LYS A 220 9.74 -6.03 23.08
CA LYS A 220 10.29 -6.83 24.19
C LYS A 220 10.10 -8.34 24.00
N SER A 221 9.17 -8.74 23.13
CA SER A 221 8.94 -10.16 22.83
C SER A 221 10.14 -10.70 22.05
N SER A 222 10.57 -11.92 22.39
CA SER A 222 11.79 -12.56 21.86
C SER A 222 11.82 -12.70 20.34
N SER A 223 10.67 -12.65 19.65
CA SER A 223 10.54 -12.63 18.19
C SER A 223 10.74 -11.25 17.53
N ALA A 224 10.61 -10.15 18.28
CA ALA A 224 10.65 -8.78 17.76
C ALA A 224 11.96 -8.02 18.06
N SER A 225 12.94 -8.68 18.69
CA SER A 225 14.31 -8.17 18.91
C SER A 225 15.04 -7.80 17.59
N LEU A 226 14.41 -7.98 16.43
CA LEU A 226 14.95 -7.80 15.09
C LEU A 226 14.75 -6.38 14.51
N SER A 227 13.95 -5.50 15.14
CA SER A 227 13.71 -4.17 14.56
C SER A 227 14.98 -3.32 14.54
N SER A 228 15.26 -2.72 13.38
CA SER A 228 16.43 -1.87 13.12
C SER A 228 16.38 -0.51 13.85
N VAL A 229 15.26 -0.20 14.54
CA VAL A 229 15.01 1.07 15.23
C VAL A 229 14.79 0.87 16.72
N ASP A 230 15.26 1.85 17.49
CA ASP A 230 15.04 1.96 18.94
C ASP A 230 13.59 2.42 19.21
N PRO A 231 12.79 1.63 19.96
CA PRO A 231 11.39 1.93 20.21
C PRO A 231 11.15 3.19 21.06
N GLU A 232 12.15 3.66 21.81
CA GLU A 232 12.01 4.88 22.62
C GLU A 232 12.34 6.14 21.83
N THR A 233 13.36 6.08 20.97
CA THR A 233 13.89 7.26 20.27
C THR A 233 13.46 7.36 18.82
N GLY A 234 12.94 6.28 18.23
CA GLY A 234 12.64 6.19 16.79
C GLY A 234 13.87 6.28 15.89
N ARG A 235 15.08 6.24 16.47
CA ARG A 235 16.34 6.30 15.74
C ARG A 235 16.83 4.90 15.39
N LYS A 236 17.57 4.80 14.27
CA LYS A 236 18.27 3.58 13.88
C LYS A 236 19.19 3.12 15.01
N LYS A 237 19.08 1.85 15.41
CA LYS A 237 20.03 1.24 16.36
C LYS A 237 21.43 1.22 15.75
N ALA A 238 22.44 1.49 16.57
CA ALA A 238 23.82 1.29 16.15
C ALA A 238 24.02 -0.19 15.75
N PRO A 239 24.78 -0.47 14.66
CA PRO A 239 25.06 -1.85 14.28
C PRO A 239 25.74 -2.57 15.45
N ALA A 240 25.23 -3.74 15.83
CA ALA A 240 25.81 -4.54 16.91
C ALA A 240 27.29 -4.80 16.62
N THR A 241 28.15 -4.64 17.63
CA THR A 241 29.60 -4.75 17.50
C THR A 241 29.96 -6.15 16.98
N GLY A 242 30.44 -6.25 15.74
CA GLY A 242 30.73 -7.52 15.05
C GLY A 242 29.72 -7.96 13.97
N ALA A 243 28.65 -7.20 13.72
CA ALA A 243 27.74 -7.47 12.62
C ALA A 243 28.40 -7.13 11.27
N LEU A 244 28.68 -8.14 10.45
CA LEU A 244 29.02 -7.98 9.03
C LEU A 244 27.92 -7.14 8.36
N LEU A 245 28.29 -6.29 7.39
CA LEU A 245 27.43 -5.35 6.62
C LEU A 245 26.18 -5.95 5.94
N VAL A 246 26.02 -7.27 6.05
CA VAL A 246 24.89 -8.06 5.58
C VAL A 246 23.75 -7.87 6.58
N SER A 247 22.59 -7.40 6.11
CA SER A 247 21.40 -7.31 6.96
C SER A 247 21.19 -8.67 7.66
N TYR A 248 20.84 -8.75 8.94
CA TYR A 248 20.50 -10.06 9.52
C TYR A 248 19.32 -10.71 8.78
N LEU A 249 18.48 -9.91 8.09
CA LEU A 249 17.48 -10.36 7.12
C LEU A 249 18.09 -11.07 5.89
N ASP A 250 19.26 -10.64 5.39
CA ASP A 250 19.99 -11.32 4.31
C ASP A 250 20.54 -12.68 4.76
N ARG A 251 20.86 -12.82 6.06
CA ARG A 251 21.32 -14.10 6.62
C ARG A 251 20.20 -15.16 6.65
N ASN A 252 18.94 -14.71 6.75
CA ASN A 252 17.76 -15.57 6.81
C ASN A 252 16.93 -15.59 5.50
N LEU A 253 17.31 -14.80 4.48
CA LEU A 253 16.71 -14.74 3.14
C LEU A 253 16.74 -16.09 2.36
N GLY A 254 17.34 -17.13 2.95
CA GLY A 254 17.28 -18.52 2.50
C GLY A 254 16.66 -19.53 3.48
N GLN A 255 16.53 -19.20 4.78
CA GLN A 255 16.07 -20.15 5.82
C GLN A 255 14.55 -20.16 6.04
N HIS A 256 13.85 -19.07 5.68
CA HIS A 256 12.38 -19.08 5.59
C HIS A 256 11.85 -19.96 4.44
N ARG A 257 12.73 -20.54 3.61
CA ARG A 257 12.33 -21.23 2.38
C ARG A 257 11.60 -22.56 2.63
N PHE A 258 11.84 -23.29 3.74
CA PHE A 258 11.28 -24.65 3.86
C PHE A 258 10.96 -25.21 5.26
N SER A 259 11.28 -24.55 6.39
CA SER A 259 11.28 -25.26 7.69
C SER A 259 10.67 -24.57 8.91
N SER A 260 10.01 -23.41 8.80
CA SER A 260 9.55 -22.69 10.01
C SER A 260 8.13 -22.14 9.98
N ALA A 261 7.28 -22.46 8.99
CA ALA A 261 5.88 -22.00 9.08
C ALA A 261 5.15 -22.59 10.30
N ALA A 262 5.56 -23.76 10.80
CA ALA A 262 4.98 -24.37 11.99
C ALA A 262 5.63 -23.87 13.30
N ASP A 263 6.91 -23.46 13.27
CA ASP A 263 7.65 -22.97 14.43
C ASP A 263 7.52 -21.44 14.61
N ASP A 264 7.19 -20.69 13.54
CA ASP A 264 6.84 -19.25 13.58
C ASP A 264 5.42 -19.00 14.16
N ASN A 265 4.62 -20.05 14.38
CA ASN A 265 3.29 -19.94 15.01
C ASN A 265 3.35 -19.40 16.45
N GLU A 266 4.49 -19.52 17.12
CA GLU A 266 4.70 -18.94 18.46
C GLU A 266 5.19 -17.49 18.39
N ALA A 267 5.96 -17.13 17.36
CA ALA A 267 6.48 -15.77 17.15
C ALA A 267 5.40 -14.74 16.79
N SER A 268 4.21 -15.22 16.44
CA SER A 268 3.11 -14.48 15.86
C SER A 268 1.97 -14.16 16.82
N ASN A 269 2.09 -14.57 18.09
CA ASN A 269 1.29 -14.08 19.21
C ASN A 269 1.70 -12.63 19.55
N LEU A 270 1.40 -11.70 18.65
CA LEU A 270 1.61 -10.26 18.86
C LEU A 270 0.43 -9.57 19.53
N ALA A 271 -0.67 -10.28 19.82
CA ALA A 271 -1.72 -9.76 20.67
C ALA A 271 -1.18 -9.78 22.11
N PRO A 272 -0.62 -8.67 22.64
CA PRO A 272 0.16 -8.72 23.85
C PRO A 272 -0.79 -9.04 25.00
N HIS A 273 -0.60 -10.17 25.67
CA HIS A 273 -1.51 -10.63 26.73
C HIS A 273 -1.69 -9.59 27.86
N GLN A 274 -0.72 -8.71 28.05
CA GLN A 274 -0.81 -7.60 29.01
C GLN A 274 -1.91 -6.57 28.70
N PHE A 275 -2.48 -6.62 27.49
CA PHE A 275 -3.52 -5.72 27.02
C PHE A 275 -4.90 -6.38 26.96
N ALA A 276 -5.04 -7.54 27.60
CA ALA A 276 -6.31 -8.18 27.83
C ALA A 276 -7.07 -7.49 28.99
N LEU A 277 -8.26 -7.00 28.68
CA LEU A 277 -9.26 -6.55 29.63
C LEU A 277 -10.08 -7.76 30.12
N SER A 278 -10.18 -7.91 31.45
CA SER A 278 -11.16 -8.80 32.09
C SER A 278 -12.43 -7.99 32.35
N LEU A 279 -13.55 -8.39 31.73
CA LEU A 279 -14.86 -7.83 32.06
C LEU A 279 -15.46 -8.66 33.19
N ASP A 280 -15.23 -8.26 34.44
CA ASP A 280 -15.83 -8.89 35.61
C ASP A 280 -17.32 -8.51 35.67
N SER A 281 -18.21 -9.39 35.20
CA SER A 281 -19.63 -9.26 35.51
C SER A 281 -19.86 -9.77 36.92
N ALA A 282 -20.13 -8.86 37.87
CA ALA A 282 -20.79 -9.24 39.10
C ALA A 282 -22.13 -9.92 38.75
N ASP A 283 -22.35 -11.13 39.24
CA ASP A 283 -23.65 -11.86 39.31
C ASP A 283 -24.00 -12.97 38.30
N VAL A 284 -23.05 -13.64 37.61
CA VAL A 284 -23.39 -14.92 36.95
C VAL A 284 -22.32 -15.99 37.21
N ALA A 285 -22.70 -17.01 37.99
CA ALA A 285 -21.95 -18.25 38.08
C ALA A 285 -22.22 -19.09 36.83
N ASP A 286 -21.21 -19.31 35.98
CA ASP A 286 -21.17 -20.53 35.16
C ASP A 286 -19.73 -20.86 34.69
N ASP A 287 -19.29 -22.08 35.01
CA ASP A 287 -17.91 -22.58 34.97
C ASP A 287 -17.42 -22.97 33.55
N ALA A 288 -18.02 -22.43 32.48
CA ALA A 288 -17.79 -22.92 31.11
C ALA A 288 -17.50 -21.87 30.03
N GLN A 289 -17.44 -20.56 30.34
CA GLN A 289 -17.16 -19.50 29.34
C GLN A 289 -16.07 -18.46 29.70
N PRO A 290 -14.97 -18.80 30.39
CA PRO A 290 -13.96 -17.80 30.77
C PRO A 290 -13.32 -17.08 29.56
N ALA A 291 -13.31 -17.69 28.38
CA ALA A 291 -12.65 -17.16 27.20
C ALA A 291 -13.39 -15.95 26.58
N LEU A 292 -14.73 -15.87 26.66
CA LEU A 292 -15.52 -14.78 26.04
C LEU A 292 -15.50 -13.45 26.84
N HIS A 293 -15.05 -13.49 28.09
CA HIS A 293 -14.94 -12.33 28.98
C HIS A 293 -13.61 -11.60 28.86
N GLU A 294 -12.59 -12.25 28.30
CA GLU A 294 -11.29 -11.64 28.03
C GLU A 294 -11.32 -10.93 26.67
N ARG A 295 -11.04 -9.63 26.65
CA ARG A 295 -11.07 -8.78 25.45
C ARG A 295 -9.70 -8.15 25.22
N ASN A 296 -9.15 -8.24 24.01
CA ASN A 296 -7.85 -7.67 23.72
C ASN A 296 -7.99 -6.30 23.06
N GLU A 297 -7.50 -5.26 23.73
CA GLU A 297 -7.50 -3.89 23.21
C GLU A 297 -6.48 -3.67 22.10
N ALA A 298 -5.43 -4.49 21.96
CA ALA A 298 -4.41 -4.29 20.92
C ALA A 298 -4.82 -4.81 19.54
N LEU A 299 -5.86 -5.65 19.44
CA LEU A 299 -6.33 -6.16 18.16
C LEU A 299 -6.93 -5.02 17.31
N GLY A 300 -6.58 -4.98 16.02
CA GLY A 300 -6.95 -3.88 15.13
C GLY A 300 -6.13 -2.60 15.33
N CYS A 301 -5.01 -2.63 16.07
CA CYS A 301 -4.16 -1.45 16.27
C CYS A 301 -3.60 -0.85 14.97
N VAL A 302 -3.40 -1.66 13.92
CA VAL A 302 -2.98 -1.19 12.59
C VAL A 302 -4.04 -0.28 11.95
N ASN A 303 -5.31 -0.58 12.16
CA ASN A 303 -6.43 0.23 11.67
C ASN A 303 -6.52 1.56 12.45
N VAL A 304 -6.28 1.52 13.76
CA VAL A 304 -6.15 2.74 14.58
C VAL A 304 -4.96 3.58 14.13
N LEU A 305 -3.81 2.98 13.83
CA LEU A 305 -2.65 3.67 13.28
C LEU A 305 -2.97 4.34 11.93
N ALA A 306 -3.69 3.63 11.04
CA ALA A 306 -4.15 4.18 9.77
C ALA A 306 -5.06 5.41 9.98
N TRP A 307 -6.03 5.28 10.90
CA TRP A 307 -6.91 6.39 11.27
C TRP A 307 -6.12 7.59 11.81
N CYS A 308 -5.15 7.36 12.70
CA CYS A 308 -4.29 8.44 13.20
C CYS A 308 -3.54 9.14 12.05
N LEU A 309 -2.99 8.39 11.10
CA LEU A 309 -2.30 8.94 9.94
C LEU A 309 -3.21 9.83 9.08
N ASP A 310 -4.47 9.47 8.91
CA ASP A 310 -5.44 10.26 8.15
C ASP A 310 -5.80 11.58 8.83
N HIS A 311 -5.81 11.62 10.17
CA HIS A 311 -6.35 12.72 10.95
C HIS A 311 -5.31 13.64 11.62
N LEU A 312 -4.01 13.31 11.55
CA LEU A 312 -2.95 14.19 12.07
C LEU A 312 -2.81 15.47 11.25
N GLU A 313 -2.83 16.66 11.82
CA GLU A 313 -2.52 17.88 11.07
C GLU A 313 -1.00 18.02 10.89
N LEU A 314 -0.48 17.69 9.70
CA LEU A 314 0.95 17.69 9.38
C LEU A 314 1.29 18.81 8.38
N GLU A 315 1.00 20.05 8.77
CA GLU A 315 1.17 21.22 7.89
C GLU A 315 2.56 21.85 7.99
N THR A 316 3.12 21.88 9.21
CA THR A 316 4.38 22.54 9.51
C THR A 316 5.47 21.53 9.86
N GLU A 317 6.72 21.96 9.77
CA GLU A 317 7.87 21.13 10.15
C GLU A 317 7.83 20.72 11.64
N SER A 318 7.32 21.59 12.53
CA SER A 318 7.14 21.28 13.94
C SER A 318 6.16 20.12 14.16
N ASP A 319 5.07 20.08 13.40
CA ASP A 319 4.05 19.02 13.52
C ASP A 319 4.66 17.66 13.15
N TRP A 320 5.44 17.63 12.06
CA TRP A 320 6.17 16.43 11.67
C TRP A 320 7.22 16.01 12.70
N ASN A 321 7.97 16.95 13.27
CA ASN A 321 8.98 16.65 14.28
C ASN A 321 8.35 16.07 15.57
N ALA A 322 7.14 16.50 15.93
CA ALA A 322 6.38 15.93 17.04
C ALA A 322 5.82 14.54 16.72
N ALA A 323 5.34 14.32 15.50
CA ALA A 323 4.72 13.05 15.09
C ALA A 323 5.73 11.93 14.75
N TRP A 324 6.91 12.27 14.21
CA TRP A 324 7.93 11.30 13.76
C TRP A 324 8.35 10.25 14.78
N PRO A 325 8.71 10.61 16.02
CA PRO A 325 9.07 9.63 17.04
C PRO A 325 7.95 8.63 17.34
N LEU A 326 6.69 9.00 17.08
CA LEU A 326 5.52 8.15 17.32
C LEU A 326 5.12 7.32 16.09
N LEU A 327 5.40 7.80 14.88
CA LEU A 327 5.01 7.14 13.62
C LEU A 327 6.06 6.18 13.07
N VAL A 328 7.35 6.53 13.15
CA VAL A 328 8.42 5.76 12.51
C VAL A 328 8.57 4.36 13.11
N PRO A 329 8.61 4.17 14.46
CA PRO A 329 8.71 2.83 15.04
C PRO A 329 7.59 1.87 14.62
N PRO A 330 6.28 2.21 14.72
CA PRO A 330 5.22 1.29 14.29
C PRO A 330 5.29 0.98 12.79
N LEU A 331 5.59 1.96 11.94
CA LEU A 331 5.68 1.74 10.49
C LEU A 331 6.80 0.77 10.13
N LEU A 332 7.99 0.95 10.71
CA LEU A 332 9.11 0.04 10.48
C LEU A 332 8.88 -1.34 11.10
N THR A 333 8.21 -1.41 12.26
CA THR A 333 7.79 -2.69 12.85
C THR A 333 6.89 -3.48 11.90
N LEU A 334 5.96 -2.81 11.21
CA LEU A 334 5.10 -3.44 10.20
C LEU A 334 5.88 -3.83 8.93
N LEU A 335 6.74 -2.95 8.42
CA LEU A 335 7.53 -3.20 7.21
C LEU A 335 8.56 -4.33 7.36
N GLU A 336 9.14 -4.49 8.55
CA GLU A 336 10.14 -5.52 8.85
C GLU A 336 9.52 -6.82 9.39
N HIS A 337 8.19 -6.87 9.53
CA HIS A 337 7.48 -7.98 10.14
C HIS A 337 7.71 -9.30 9.38
N ALA A 338 7.82 -10.45 10.07
CA ALA A 338 8.04 -11.75 9.41
C ALA A 338 6.92 -12.11 8.40
N GLN A 339 5.67 -11.90 8.79
CA GLN A 339 4.50 -12.21 7.96
C GLN A 339 4.21 -11.17 6.86
N PRO A 340 3.97 -11.59 5.61
CA PRO A 340 3.71 -10.70 4.46
C PRO A 340 2.53 -9.74 4.62
N ARG A 341 1.46 -10.16 5.29
CA ARG A 341 0.26 -9.33 5.48
C ARG A 341 0.52 -8.05 6.30
N PHE A 342 1.35 -8.12 7.33
CA PHE A 342 1.71 -6.93 8.10
C PHE A 342 2.69 -6.04 7.33
N ARG A 343 3.60 -6.63 6.54
CA ARG A 343 4.44 -5.86 5.59
C ARG A 343 3.60 -5.12 4.57
N LEU A 344 2.53 -5.76 4.08
CA LEU A 344 1.59 -5.15 3.15
C LEU A 344 0.91 -3.95 3.81
N ARG A 345 0.36 -4.12 5.01
CA ARG A 345 -0.21 -3.00 5.78
C ARG A 345 0.82 -1.88 6.00
N GLY A 346 2.04 -2.22 6.40
CA GLY A 346 3.12 -1.24 6.54
C GLY A 346 3.41 -0.48 5.25
N SER A 347 3.47 -1.19 4.12
CA SER A 347 3.73 -0.60 2.79
C SER A 347 2.58 0.29 2.34
N MET A 348 1.33 -0.10 2.62
CA MET A 348 0.14 0.73 2.38
C MET A 348 0.18 2.03 3.19
N LEU A 349 0.46 1.94 4.50
CA LEU A 349 0.51 3.10 5.38
C LEU A 349 1.66 4.05 5.02
N VAL A 350 2.81 3.50 4.62
CA VAL A 350 3.93 4.31 4.14
C VAL A 350 3.60 4.97 2.80
N HIS A 351 2.96 4.25 1.88
CA HIS A 351 2.49 4.86 0.62
C HIS A 351 1.52 6.02 0.90
N GLN A 352 0.51 5.79 1.74
CA GLN A 352 -0.47 6.80 2.16
C GLN A 352 0.19 8.01 2.83
N LEU A 353 1.15 7.78 3.73
CA LEU A 353 1.92 8.84 4.39
C LEU A 353 2.69 9.70 3.40
N LEU A 354 3.34 9.06 2.42
CA LEU A 354 4.14 9.75 1.41
C LEU A 354 3.26 10.45 0.35
N ASP A 355 2.05 9.95 0.10
CA ASP A 355 1.11 10.56 -0.85
C ASP A 355 0.25 11.67 -0.24
N ARG A 356 0.24 11.79 1.09
CA ARG A 356 -0.55 12.77 1.84
C ARG A 356 -0.45 14.23 1.37
N PRO A 357 0.74 14.76 0.98
CA PRO A 357 0.82 16.11 0.42
C PRO A 357 -0.05 16.30 -0.84
N SER A 358 -0.30 15.23 -1.59
CA SER A 358 -1.12 15.23 -2.82
C SER A 358 -2.62 15.25 -2.55
N THR A 359 -3.09 14.51 -1.54
CA THR A 359 -4.51 14.17 -1.37
C THR A 359 -5.34 15.26 -0.70
N VAL A 360 -4.72 16.09 0.15
CA VAL A 360 -5.43 17.14 0.90
C VAL A 360 -5.86 18.30 -0.01
N ALA A 361 -5.23 18.47 -1.18
CA ALA A 361 -5.57 19.52 -2.14
C ALA A 361 -6.85 19.25 -2.94
N ASP A 362 -7.27 17.98 -3.06
CA ASP A 362 -8.43 17.60 -3.88
C ASP A 362 -9.77 17.64 -3.12
N ALA A 363 -9.73 17.90 -1.80
CA ALA A 363 -10.92 17.94 -0.94
C ALA A 363 -11.59 19.33 -0.88
N SER A 364 -10.90 20.39 -1.29
CA SER A 364 -11.49 21.72 -1.54
C SER A 364 -12.17 21.70 -2.91
N GLY A 365 -13.50 21.90 -2.95
CA GLY A 365 -14.26 21.93 -4.19
C GLY A 365 -13.71 22.93 -5.22
N PRO A 366 -13.99 22.73 -6.52
CA PRO A 366 -13.44 23.53 -7.62
C PRO A 366 -14.17 24.88 -7.76
N ASP A 367 -14.12 25.71 -6.71
CA ASP A 367 -14.74 27.03 -6.74
C ASP A 367 -13.63 28.09 -6.89
N THR A 368 -13.26 28.35 -8.16
CA THR A 368 -12.39 29.42 -8.71
C THR A 368 -10.92 29.08 -9.06
N ASP A 369 -10.49 29.55 -10.24
CA ASP A 369 -9.11 29.39 -10.77
C ASP A 369 -8.02 30.00 -9.87
N ALA A 370 -8.39 30.95 -9.01
CA ALA A 370 -7.47 31.58 -8.05
C ALA A 370 -7.11 30.63 -6.88
N ASP A 371 -8.02 29.72 -6.50
CA ASP A 371 -7.79 28.76 -5.43
C ASP A 371 -6.92 27.58 -5.91
N ALA A 372 -7.02 27.18 -7.18
CA ALA A 372 -6.16 26.14 -7.76
C ALA A 372 -4.66 26.48 -7.70
N GLY A 373 -4.31 27.76 -7.94
CA GLY A 373 -2.92 28.22 -7.81
C GLY A 373 -2.40 28.20 -6.38
N ARG A 374 -3.27 28.52 -5.41
CA ARG A 374 -2.93 28.50 -3.98
C ARG A 374 -2.77 27.07 -3.46
N ASP A 375 -3.63 26.15 -3.89
CA ASP A 375 -3.57 24.75 -3.48
C ASP A 375 -2.36 24.02 -4.08
N SER A 376 -2.00 24.33 -5.33
CA SER A 376 -0.74 23.86 -5.93
C SER A 376 0.50 24.31 -5.15
N MET A 377 0.54 25.60 -4.74
CA MET A 377 1.63 26.13 -3.93
C MET A 377 1.70 25.47 -2.54
N ARG A 378 0.55 25.26 -1.89
CA ARG A 378 0.46 24.56 -0.60
C ARG A 378 0.93 23.10 -0.71
N LYS A 379 0.53 22.40 -1.76
CA LYS A 379 0.98 21.03 -2.06
C LYS A 379 2.50 20.99 -2.22
N SER A 380 3.06 21.85 -3.08
CA SER A 380 4.52 21.94 -3.30
C SER A 380 5.28 22.24 -2.00
N ARG A 381 4.76 23.16 -1.17
CA ARG A 381 5.34 23.45 0.15
C ARG A 381 5.35 22.24 1.09
N ARG A 382 4.23 21.51 1.18
CA ARG A 382 4.11 20.31 2.02
C ARG A 382 5.04 19.19 1.53
N GLU A 383 5.16 19.00 0.23
CA GLU A 383 6.11 18.07 -0.39
C GLU A 383 7.56 18.44 -0.06
N ALA A 384 7.92 19.73 -0.14
CA ALA A 384 9.26 20.21 0.18
C ALA A 384 9.62 20.01 1.66
N ILE A 385 8.69 20.30 2.58
CA ILE A 385 8.89 20.07 4.03
C ILE A 385 9.11 18.58 4.30
N LEU A 386 8.25 17.71 3.78
CA LEU A 386 8.36 16.27 3.99
C LEU A 386 9.65 15.71 3.36
N GLY A 387 9.97 16.10 2.13
CA GLY A 387 11.21 15.71 1.44
C GLY A 387 12.46 16.14 2.19
N GLY A 388 12.52 17.39 2.64
CA GLY A 388 13.61 17.92 3.44
C GLY A 388 13.79 17.18 4.77
N LEU A 389 12.68 16.85 5.45
CA LEU A 389 12.70 16.06 6.68
C LEU A 389 13.18 14.63 6.45
N LEU A 390 12.71 13.96 5.41
CA LEU A 390 13.11 12.59 5.07
C LEU A 390 14.63 12.48 4.81
N LEU A 391 15.20 13.50 4.14
CA LEU A 391 16.63 13.60 3.88
C LEU A 391 17.41 13.89 5.18
N ARG A 392 17.01 14.93 5.93
CA ARG A 392 17.74 15.41 7.12
C ARG A 392 17.74 14.40 8.27
N THR A 393 16.63 13.70 8.48
CA THR A 393 16.49 12.70 9.56
C THR A 393 17.07 11.33 9.20
N GLY A 394 17.32 11.07 7.91
CA GLY A 394 17.71 9.75 7.40
C GLY A 394 16.57 8.73 7.36
N ILE A 395 15.34 9.11 7.74
CA ILE A 395 14.16 8.23 7.71
C ILE A 395 13.89 7.73 6.28
N GLY A 396 14.10 8.56 5.26
CA GLY A 396 13.94 8.14 3.86
C GLY A 396 14.77 6.91 3.52
N SER A 397 16.04 6.87 3.94
CA SER A 397 16.91 5.71 3.71
C SER A 397 16.49 4.43 4.46
N LEU A 398 15.85 4.58 5.63
CA LEU A 398 15.31 3.46 6.40
C LEU A 398 14.09 2.86 5.70
N LEU A 399 13.16 3.73 5.27
CA LEU A 399 11.97 3.32 4.53
C LEU A 399 12.36 2.68 3.20
N GLU A 400 13.30 3.27 2.46
CA GLU A 400 13.81 2.71 1.20
C GLU A 400 14.32 1.28 1.39
N ARG A 401 15.18 1.05 2.39
CA ARG A 401 15.73 -0.28 2.66
C ARG A 401 14.65 -1.29 3.04
N ALA A 402 13.71 -0.91 3.90
CA ALA A 402 12.64 -1.80 4.35
C ALA A 402 11.69 -2.16 3.19
N LEU A 403 11.34 -1.19 2.34
CA LEU A 403 10.50 -1.41 1.15
C LEU A 403 11.21 -2.25 0.08
N GLN A 404 12.52 -2.07 -0.12
CA GLN A 404 13.30 -2.91 -1.06
C GLN A 404 13.29 -4.38 -0.64
N VAL A 405 13.39 -4.67 0.66
CA VAL A 405 13.30 -6.05 1.16
C VAL A 405 11.94 -6.66 0.80
N ASN A 406 10.85 -5.89 0.85
CA ASN A 406 9.50 -6.37 0.53
C ASN A 406 9.35 -6.79 -0.94
N LEU A 407 10.14 -6.23 -1.86
CA LEU A 407 10.13 -6.63 -3.27
C LEU A 407 10.58 -8.08 -3.47
N THR A 408 11.35 -8.65 -2.53
CA THR A 408 11.81 -10.05 -2.61
C THR A 408 10.75 -11.07 -2.17
N TYR A 409 9.65 -10.63 -1.56
CA TYR A 409 8.59 -11.51 -1.03
C TYR A 409 7.51 -11.80 -2.09
N VAL A 410 7.84 -12.64 -3.06
CA VAL A 410 6.96 -12.99 -4.20
C VAL A 410 6.24 -14.33 -4.08
N HIS A 411 6.39 -15.03 -2.96
CA HIS A 411 5.92 -16.41 -2.81
C HIS A 411 4.51 -16.54 -2.21
N ASP A 412 4.00 -15.51 -1.55
CA ASP A 412 2.68 -15.53 -0.94
C ASP A 412 1.60 -15.17 -1.97
N ALA A 413 0.81 -16.16 -2.38
CA ALA A 413 -0.24 -16.00 -3.38
C ALA A 413 -1.30 -14.96 -3.02
N THR A 414 -1.50 -14.68 -1.73
CA THR A 414 -2.56 -13.79 -1.24
C THR A 414 -2.09 -12.36 -1.13
N TYR A 415 -0.85 -12.14 -0.64
CA TYR A 415 -0.38 -10.80 -0.29
C TYR A 415 0.73 -10.26 -1.19
N ALA A 416 1.47 -11.11 -1.90
CA ALA A 416 2.65 -10.68 -2.66
C ALA A 416 2.35 -9.64 -3.75
N PRO A 417 1.30 -9.78 -4.59
CA PRO A 417 1.03 -8.81 -5.66
C PRO A 417 0.73 -7.42 -5.12
N ALA A 418 -0.11 -7.33 -4.08
CA ALA A 418 -0.39 -6.07 -3.42
C ALA A 418 0.86 -5.52 -2.72
N LEU A 419 1.64 -6.37 -2.04
CA LEU A 419 2.85 -5.96 -1.33
C LEU A 419 3.87 -5.33 -2.28
N VAL A 420 4.12 -5.98 -3.42
CA VAL A 420 5.01 -5.48 -4.47
C VAL A 420 4.46 -4.16 -5.03
N GLY A 421 3.16 -4.10 -5.35
CA GLY A 421 2.53 -2.89 -5.87
C GLY A 421 2.71 -1.68 -4.94
N PHE A 422 2.29 -1.81 -3.68
CA PHE A 422 2.45 -0.74 -2.69
C PHE A 422 3.91 -0.39 -2.39
N SER A 423 4.81 -1.39 -2.36
CA SER A 423 6.24 -1.14 -2.12
C SER A 423 6.87 -0.34 -3.25
N ILE A 424 6.54 -0.65 -4.52
CA ILE A 424 7.03 0.12 -5.67
C ILE A 424 6.46 1.53 -5.66
N SER A 425 5.16 1.71 -5.42
CA SER A 425 4.54 3.03 -5.39
C SER A 425 5.10 3.89 -4.25
N ALA A 426 5.32 3.31 -3.06
CA ALA A 426 5.95 4.00 -1.94
C ALA A 426 7.41 4.39 -2.25
N LEU A 427 8.20 3.48 -2.86
CA LEU A 427 9.57 3.77 -3.28
C LEU A 427 9.62 4.89 -4.33
N ARG A 428 8.73 4.85 -5.33
CA ARG A 428 8.61 5.92 -6.31
C ARG A 428 8.29 7.25 -5.64
N ARG A 429 7.27 7.29 -4.77
CA ARG A 429 6.87 8.53 -4.10
C ARG A 429 7.99 9.07 -3.21
N LEU A 430 8.71 8.20 -2.51
CA LEU A 430 9.90 8.56 -1.75
C LEU A 430 10.97 9.21 -2.64
N ILE A 431 11.26 8.62 -3.81
CA ILE A 431 12.20 9.19 -4.78
C ILE A 431 11.72 10.59 -5.21
N LEU A 432 10.46 10.73 -5.60
CA LEU A 432 9.90 12.01 -6.05
C LEU A 432 9.98 13.11 -4.99
N LEU A 433 9.76 12.79 -3.71
CA LEU A 433 9.83 13.75 -2.61
C LEU A 433 11.27 14.16 -2.24
N THR A 434 12.23 13.24 -2.37
CA THR A 434 13.61 13.43 -1.90
C THR A 434 14.60 13.88 -2.98
N THR A 435 14.14 14.06 -4.22
CA THR A 435 15.00 14.42 -5.37
C THR A 435 14.39 15.55 -6.19
N HIS A 436 15.22 16.30 -6.94
CA HIS A 436 14.75 17.36 -7.82
C HIS A 436 14.06 16.82 -9.09
N PRO A 437 13.10 17.55 -9.67
CA PRO A 437 12.44 17.16 -10.92
C PRO A 437 13.43 17.02 -12.07
N ILE A 438 13.17 16.06 -12.95
CA ILE A 438 13.97 15.85 -14.16
C ILE A 438 13.67 17.00 -15.11
N VAL A 439 14.68 17.80 -15.39
CA VAL A 439 14.59 18.89 -16.37
C VAL A 439 14.96 18.32 -17.74
N TRP A 440 13.98 18.28 -18.63
CA TRP A 440 14.17 17.87 -20.02
C TRP A 440 14.59 19.08 -20.84
N ARG A 441 15.73 19.00 -21.52
CA ARG A 441 16.18 20.03 -22.46
C ARG A 441 15.75 19.67 -23.87
N ASP A 442 15.23 20.64 -24.61
CA ASP A 442 15.02 20.48 -26.03
C ASP A 442 16.36 20.40 -26.76
N ALA A 443 16.45 19.54 -27.77
CA ALA A 443 17.67 19.36 -28.57
C ALA A 443 18.12 20.63 -29.32
N THR A 444 17.23 21.62 -29.41
CA THR A 444 17.45 22.93 -30.04
C THR A 444 18.00 23.98 -29.06
N GLN A 445 17.96 23.73 -27.74
CA GLN A 445 18.50 24.65 -26.73
C GLN A 445 20.02 24.51 -26.61
N SER A 446 20.72 25.64 -26.43
CA SER A 446 22.18 25.62 -26.33
C SER A 446 22.62 24.92 -25.03
N PRO A 447 23.72 24.14 -25.03
CA PRO A 447 24.19 23.42 -23.84
C PRO A 447 24.62 24.34 -22.69
N PHE A 448 24.82 25.63 -22.95
CA PHE A 448 25.34 26.63 -22.02
C PHE A 448 24.28 27.56 -21.42
N ASP A 449 23.02 27.48 -21.88
CA ASP A 449 21.94 28.22 -21.23
C ASP A 449 21.63 27.50 -19.91
N THR A 450 22.01 28.13 -18.80
CA THR A 450 21.50 27.71 -17.48
C THR A 450 19.99 27.78 -17.54
N PRO A 451 19.27 26.71 -17.12
CA PRO A 451 17.82 26.80 -16.97
C PRO A 451 17.56 28.04 -16.12
N ALA A 452 16.66 28.91 -16.59
CA ALA A 452 16.27 30.09 -15.85
C ALA A 452 15.77 29.61 -14.49
N ALA A 453 16.62 29.68 -13.47
CA ALA A 453 16.20 29.53 -12.10
C ALA A 453 15.08 30.55 -11.94
N GLU A 454 13.84 30.09 -11.76
CA GLU A 454 12.77 30.94 -11.29
C GLU A 454 13.36 31.70 -10.11
N SER A 455 13.56 33.00 -10.31
CA SER A 455 14.24 33.83 -9.34
C SER A 455 13.44 33.71 -8.06
N ALA A 456 14.02 33.04 -7.06
CA ALA A 456 13.50 33.04 -5.71
C ALA A 456 13.17 34.51 -5.38
N GLY A 457 11.90 34.78 -5.08
CA GLY A 457 11.47 36.13 -4.74
C GLY A 457 12.35 36.69 -3.61
N PRO A 458 12.45 38.03 -3.49
CA PRO A 458 13.34 38.67 -2.52
C PRO A 458 13.08 38.29 -1.04
N ASP A 459 12.01 37.54 -0.75
CA ASP A 459 11.61 37.08 0.58
C ASP A 459 11.95 35.60 0.90
N ALA A 460 12.71 34.91 0.04
CA ALA A 460 13.19 33.55 0.32
C ALA A 460 14.11 33.52 1.56
N GLY A 461 13.64 32.87 2.63
CA GLY A 461 14.31 32.82 3.93
C GLY A 461 15.68 32.13 3.88
N PRO A 462 16.55 32.36 4.88
CA PRO A 462 17.90 31.81 4.93
C PRO A 462 17.97 30.27 4.96
N ASP A 463 16.88 29.56 5.28
CA ASP A 463 16.81 28.10 5.27
C ASP A 463 16.56 27.48 3.88
N GLU A 464 16.07 28.23 2.89
CA GLU A 464 15.93 27.72 1.50
C GLU A 464 17.28 27.60 0.77
N LYS A 465 18.35 28.21 1.31
CA LYS A 465 19.71 28.14 0.76
C LYS A 465 20.44 26.83 1.08
N ALA A 466 19.83 25.93 1.84
CA ALA A 466 20.36 24.58 2.08
C ALA A 466 20.00 23.57 0.96
N GLY A 467 19.21 23.99 -0.04
CA GLY A 467 18.94 23.20 -1.24
C GLY A 467 20.22 22.95 -2.01
N GLY A 468 20.62 21.68 -2.12
CA GLY A 468 21.82 21.28 -2.84
C GLY A 468 21.83 21.83 -4.27
N VAL A 469 23.03 21.98 -4.83
CA VAL A 469 23.26 22.36 -6.24
C VAL A 469 22.23 21.66 -7.12
N ASP A 470 21.37 22.44 -7.79
CA ASP A 470 20.36 21.92 -8.71
C ASP A 470 21.05 20.98 -9.70
N ASP A 471 20.72 19.69 -9.59
CA ASP A 471 21.32 18.64 -10.37
C ASP A 471 20.50 18.31 -11.63
N CYS A 472 19.53 19.19 -11.97
CA CYS A 472 18.59 19.03 -13.06
C CYS A 472 17.82 17.68 -13.00
N GLY A 473 17.66 17.13 -11.80
CA GLY A 473 17.01 15.84 -11.56
C GLY A 473 17.86 14.61 -11.89
N LYS A 474 19.19 14.76 -11.99
CA LYS A 474 20.12 13.64 -12.20
C LYS A 474 19.96 12.56 -11.13
N ARG A 475 19.87 12.92 -9.85
CA ARG A 475 19.64 11.97 -8.75
C ARG A 475 18.30 11.26 -8.87
N ARG A 476 17.23 11.99 -9.26
CA ARG A 476 15.91 11.40 -9.50
C ARG A 476 15.98 10.34 -10.60
N MET A 477 16.60 10.71 -11.72
CA MET A 477 16.80 9.81 -12.85
C MET A 477 17.57 8.54 -12.46
N GLU A 478 18.68 8.70 -11.73
CA GLU A 478 19.48 7.56 -11.25
C GLU A 478 18.69 6.67 -10.27
N ALA A 479 17.95 7.27 -9.33
CA ALA A 479 17.17 6.53 -8.35
C ALA A 479 16.03 5.74 -9.00
N LEU A 480 15.30 6.34 -9.94
CA LEU A 480 14.26 5.64 -10.71
C LEU A 480 14.86 4.51 -11.56
N CYS A 481 16.00 4.73 -12.21
CA CYS A 481 16.72 3.67 -12.93
C CYS A 481 17.15 2.53 -12.00
N ARG A 482 17.57 2.83 -10.76
CA ARG A 482 17.90 1.81 -9.75
C ARG A 482 16.64 1.06 -9.30
N LEU A 483 15.52 1.74 -9.10
CA LEU A 483 14.24 1.08 -8.77
C LEU A 483 13.83 0.08 -9.87
N VAL A 484 13.96 0.47 -11.14
CA VAL A 484 13.68 -0.42 -12.28
C VAL A 484 14.65 -1.59 -12.31
N SER A 485 15.97 -1.34 -12.24
CA SER A 485 16.98 -2.38 -12.42
C SER A 485 17.17 -3.30 -11.20
N GLN A 486 17.32 -2.71 -10.02
CA GLN A 486 17.64 -3.40 -8.76
C GLN A 486 16.41 -3.74 -7.91
N GLY A 487 15.27 -3.10 -8.16
CA GLY A 487 14.02 -3.41 -7.47
C GLY A 487 13.13 -4.34 -8.29
N ILE A 488 12.75 -3.90 -9.49
CA ILE A 488 11.87 -4.66 -10.37
C ILE A 488 12.70 -5.77 -11.05
N LEU A 489 13.48 -5.46 -12.09
CA LEU A 489 14.08 -6.44 -13.01
C LEU A 489 15.00 -7.47 -12.33
N SER A 490 15.71 -7.09 -11.27
CA SER A 490 16.50 -8.02 -10.46
C SER A 490 15.61 -9.11 -9.84
N THR A 491 14.50 -8.73 -9.23
CA THR A 491 13.55 -9.66 -8.60
C THR A 491 13.02 -10.66 -9.61
N TRP A 492 12.68 -10.20 -10.83
CA TRP A 492 12.18 -11.07 -11.91
C TRP A 492 13.26 -11.89 -12.60
N SER A 493 14.54 -11.50 -12.52
CA SER A 493 15.65 -12.25 -13.13
C SER A 493 16.21 -13.33 -12.20
N TYR A 494 16.11 -13.16 -10.88
CA TYR A 494 16.63 -14.12 -9.90
C TYR A 494 15.57 -15.04 -9.29
N LEU A 495 14.29 -14.65 -9.31
CA LEU A 495 13.20 -15.47 -8.77
C LEU A 495 12.41 -16.09 -9.93
N PRO A 496 12.27 -17.43 -9.98
CA PRO A 496 11.41 -18.06 -10.97
C PRO A 496 9.99 -17.57 -10.73
N LEU A 497 9.45 -16.86 -11.71
CA LEU A 497 8.07 -16.40 -11.61
C LEU A 497 7.15 -17.61 -11.52
N PRO A 498 6.10 -17.52 -10.69
CA PRO A 498 5.05 -18.52 -10.71
C PRO A 498 4.55 -18.70 -12.14
N PRO A 499 4.26 -19.95 -12.57
CA PRO A 499 3.80 -20.20 -13.92
C PRO A 499 2.61 -19.30 -14.27
N SER A 500 2.53 -18.86 -15.53
CA SER A 500 1.45 -17.99 -16.02
C SER A 500 0.06 -18.57 -15.78
N GLY A 501 -0.09 -19.90 -15.70
CA GLY A 501 -1.33 -20.58 -15.33
C GLY A 501 -1.78 -20.39 -13.88
N THR A 502 -0.88 -20.01 -12.96
CA THR A 502 -1.22 -19.78 -11.54
C THR A 502 -1.82 -18.39 -11.31
N ARG A 503 -2.72 -18.25 -10.33
CA ARG A 503 -3.29 -16.94 -9.94
C ARG A 503 -2.19 -15.94 -9.56
N LEU A 504 -1.26 -16.36 -8.71
CA LEU A 504 -0.14 -15.52 -8.27
C LEU A 504 0.73 -15.05 -9.45
N GLY A 505 1.03 -15.92 -10.41
CA GLY A 505 1.79 -15.55 -11.60
C GLY A 505 1.09 -14.48 -12.43
N ARG A 506 -0.23 -14.60 -12.62
CA ARG A 506 -1.03 -13.59 -13.32
C ARG A 506 -1.03 -12.24 -12.62
N GLU A 507 -1.29 -12.24 -11.31
CA GLU A 507 -1.40 -11.01 -10.53
C GLU A 507 -0.04 -10.29 -10.45
N LEU A 508 1.05 -11.04 -10.22
CA LEU A 508 2.40 -10.48 -10.21
C LEU A 508 2.79 -9.85 -11.54
N VAL A 509 2.48 -10.48 -12.66
CA VAL A 509 2.77 -9.93 -13.99
C VAL A 509 1.96 -8.65 -14.23
N ALA A 510 0.68 -8.66 -13.87
CA ALA A 510 -0.16 -7.46 -14.00
C ALA A 510 0.39 -6.30 -13.15
N THR A 511 0.70 -6.54 -11.87
CA THR A 511 1.33 -5.53 -10.98
C THR A 511 2.64 -5.02 -11.56
N THR A 512 3.47 -5.91 -12.11
CA THR A 512 4.76 -5.53 -12.73
C THR A 512 4.56 -4.64 -13.93
N CYS A 513 3.66 -5.00 -14.83
CA CYS A 513 3.38 -4.19 -16.01
C CYS A 513 2.88 -2.81 -15.62
N THR A 514 1.95 -2.71 -14.66
CA THR A 514 1.44 -1.41 -14.22
C THR A 514 2.53 -0.56 -13.53
N ALA A 515 3.36 -1.17 -12.69
CA ALA A 515 4.53 -0.51 -12.12
C ALA A 515 5.52 -0.02 -13.18
N TYR A 516 5.74 -0.83 -14.22
CA TYR A 516 6.66 -0.49 -15.30
C TYR A 516 6.14 0.66 -16.16
N LEU A 517 4.84 0.65 -16.50
CA LEU A 517 4.18 1.73 -17.22
C LEU A 517 4.32 3.06 -16.47
N MET A 518 4.01 3.06 -15.17
CA MET A 518 4.15 4.24 -14.32
C MET A 518 5.60 4.77 -14.28
N LEU A 519 6.59 3.88 -14.17
CA LEU A 519 8.00 4.29 -14.11
C LEU A 519 8.55 4.72 -15.48
N ILE A 520 8.03 4.16 -16.59
CA ILE A 520 8.36 4.65 -17.93
C ILE A 520 7.90 6.08 -18.09
N GLU A 521 6.68 6.41 -17.64
CA GLU A 521 6.16 7.78 -17.69
C GLU A 521 7.09 8.75 -16.96
N ASP A 522 7.54 8.42 -15.74
CA ASP A 522 8.49 9.26 -14.99
C ASP A 522 9.87 9.39 -15.66
N LEU A 523 10.31 8.35 -16.36
CA LEU A 523 11.60 8.28 -17.03
C LEU A 523 11.56 8.83 -18.47
N SER A 524 10.38 9.19 -18.95
CA SER A 524 10.15 9.73 -20.29
C SER A 524 9.95 11.24 -20.26
N PRO A 525 10.43 11.97 -21.29
CA PRO A 525 10.10 13.38 -21.45
C PRO A 525 8.59 13.57 -21.63
N PRO A 526 8.03 14.69 -21.15
CA PRO A 526 6.62 15.01 -21.40
C PRO A 526 6.35 15.10 -22.91
N PRO A 527 5.14 14.72 -23.37
CA PRO A 527 4.80 14.61 -24.79
C PRO A 527 4.85 15.94 -25.56
N THR A 528 4.98 17.08 -24.86
CA THR A 528 5.15 18.41 -25.46
C THR A 528 6.56 18.67 -25.99
N ALA A 529 7.57 17.89 -25.55
CA ALA A 529 8.87 17.90 -26.19
C ALA A 529 8.71 17.19 -27.55
N GLN A 530 9.12 17.84 -28.64
CA GLN A 530 8.89 17.48 -30.06
C GLN A 530 9.40 16.10 -30.52
N ALA A 531 9.74 15.19 -29.60
CA ALA A 531 10.02 13.79 -29.87
C ALA A 531 9.58 12.91 -28.69
N ALA A 532 8.61 12.02 -28.93
CA ALA A 532 8.28 10.94 -28.00
C ALA A 532 9.48 9.99 -27.87
N ASN A 533 10.28 10.16 -26.81
CA ASN A 533 11.46 9.36 -26.55
C ASN A 533 11.25 8.53 -25.27
N LEU A 534 11.85 7.35 -25.19
CA LEU A 534 11.82 6.54 -23.97
C LEU A 534 12.75 7.09 -22.87
N GLY A 535 13.47 8.17 -23.14
CA GLY A 535 14.40 8.79 -22.20
C GLY A 535 15.38 7.76 -21.63
N ALA A 536 15.42 7.65 -20.30
CA ALA A 536 16.29 6.67 -19.64
C ALA A 536 15.72 5.24 -19.62
N ALA A 537 14.40 5.05 -19.84
CA ALA A 537 13.79 3.73 -19.94
C ALA A 537 14.35 2.93 -21.14
N ALA A 538 14.89 3.63 -22.15
CA ALA A 538 15.58 3.03 -23.31
C ALA A 538 16.71 2.04 -22.94
N ARG A 539 17.29 2.17 -21.73
CA ARG A 539 18.34 1.28 -21.20
C ARG A 539 17.83 -0.12 -20.86
N PHE A 540 16.54 -0.23 -20.56
CA PHE A 540 15.92 -1.46 -20.07
C PHE A 540 15.08 -2.17 -21.12
N VAL A 541 14.87 -1.54 -22.29
CA VAL A 541 14.04 -2.05 -23.39
C VAL A 541 14.39 -3.49 -23.75
N ASP A 542 15.68 -3.81 -23.93
CA ASP A 542 16.10 -5.15 -24.35
C ASP A 542 15.70 -6.23 -23.33
N VAL A 543 15.95 -5.97 -22.05
CA VAL A 543 15.60 -6.90 -20.95
C VAL A 543 14.08 -7.00 -20.79
N SER A 544 13.37 -5.88 -20.97
CA SER A 544 11.91 -5.82 -20.85
C SER A 544 11.24 -6.59 -21.98
N ILE A 545 11.70 -6.40 -23.22
CA ILE A 545 11.25 -7.16 -24.39
C ILE A 545 11.55 -8.63 -24.19
N ASP A 546 12.77 -8.98 -23.75
CA ASP A 546 13.11 -10.38 -23.51
C ASP A 546 12.15 -11.03 -22.50
N TRP A 547 11.91 -10.35 -21.38
CA TRP A 547 10.97 -10.81 -20.36
C TRP A 547 9.54 -10.91 -20.90
N ILE A 548 9.00 -9.87 -21.54
CA ILE A 548 7.63 -9.85 -22.08
C ILE A 548 7.41 -10.98 -23.09
N PHE A 549 8.27 -11.06 -24.10
CA PHE A 549 8.04 -11.95 -25.23
C PHE A 549 8.44 -13.40 -24.91
N ARG A 550 9.55 -13.64 -24.19
CA ARG A 550 9.92 -15.01 -23.80
C ARG A 550 9.06 -15.52 -22.66
N THR A 551 8.86 -14.74 -21.61
CA THR A 551 8.27 -15.25 -20.36
C THR A 551 6.75 -15.27 -20.41
N TRP A 552 6.11 -14.26 -21.00
CA TRP A 552 4.65 -14.15 -21.01
C TRP A 552 4.02 -14.53 -22.34
N LEU A 553 4.26 -13.75 -23.40
CA LEU A 553 3.52 -13.92 -24.67
C LEU A 553 3.77 -15.29 -25.33
N SER A 554 4.95 -15.88 -25.13
CA SER A 554 5.22 -17.21 -25.67
C SER A 554 4.65 -18.38 -24.87
N THR A 555 4.17 -18.15 -23.64
CA THR A 555 3.76 -19.20 -22.69
C THR A 555 2.31 -19.10 -22.21
N VAL A 556 1.60 -18.02 -22.53
CA VAL A 556 0.21 -17.81 -22.12
C VAL A 556 -0.73 -18.83 -22.79
N ALA A 557 -1.55 -19.52 -22.00
CA ALA A 557 -2.47 -20.57 -22.46
C ALA A 557 -3.95 -20.14 -22.50
N PHE A 558 -4.29 -18.96 -21.96
CA PHE A 558 -5.66 -18.44 -21.85
C PHE A 558 -6.69 -19.45 -21.28
N ASP A 559 -6.30 -20.13 -20.20
CA ASP A 559 -7.19 -21.03 -19.44
C ASP A 559 -8.15 -20.27 -18.51
N ASN A 560 -7.95 -18.96 -18.34
CA ASN A 560 -8.75 -18.08 -17.50
C ASN A 560 -8.99 -16.73 -18.21
N THR A 561 -10.18 -16.13 -18.06
CA THR A 561 -10.51 -14.80 -18.63
C THR A 561 -9.60 -13.69 -18.10
N GLU A 562 -9.07 -13.83 -16.87
CA GLU A 562 -8.08 -12.90 -16.30
C GLU A 562 -6.79 -12.81 -17.15
N HIS A 563 -6.41 -13.89 -17.85
CA HIS A 563 -5.25 -13.86 -18.75
C HIS A 563 -5.41 -12.85 -19.87
N ILE A 564 -6.63 -12.58 -20.32
CA ILE A 564 -6.92 -11.66 -21.42
C ILE A 564 -6.56 -10.23 -21.00
N ASN A 565 -7.08 -9.77 -19.85
CA ASN A 565 -6.81 -8.42 -19.34
C ASN A 565 -5.31 -8.22 -19.04
N THR A 566 -4.67 -9.19 -18.37
CA THR A 566 -3.22 -9.12 -18.12
C THR A 566 -2.42 -9.08 -19.41
N THR A 567 -2.80 -9.87 -20.42
CA THR A 567 -2.10 -9.87 -21.71
C THR A 567 -2.33 -8.57 -22.49
N VAL A 568 -3.52 -7.97 -22.43
CA VAL A 568 -3.76 -6.62 -22.98
C VAL A 568 -2.80 -5.60 -22.36
N LYS A 569 -2.61 -5.61 -21.04
CA LYS A 569 -1.65 -4.72 -20.36
C LYS A 569 -0.20 -4.99 -20.80
N VAL A 570 0.19 -6.26 -20.91
CA VAL A 570 1.52 -6.66 -21.40
C VAL A 570 1.76 -6.18 -22.83
N VAL A 571 0.77 -6.33 -23.71
CA VAL A 571 0.87 -5.90 -25.12
C VAL A 571 0.93 -4.37 -25.21
N ARG A 572 0.10 -3.63 -24.44
CA ARG A 572 0.17 -2.16 -24.37
C ARG A 572 1.56 -1.70 -23.93
N LEU A 573 2.12 -2.31 -22.88
CA LEU A 573 3.47 -2.02 -22.42
C LEU A 573 4.52 -2.32 -23.51
N ALA A 574 4.39 -3.46 -24.20
CA ALA A 574 5.29 -3.79 -25.30
C ALA A 574 5.20 -2.74 -26.43
N THR A 575 3.99 -2.33 -26.82
CA THR A 575 3.77 -1.30 -27.82
C THR A 575 4.42 0.02 -27.41
N GLN A 576 4.23 0.47 -26.17
CA GLN A 576 4.83 1.71 -25.67
C GLN A 576 6.36 1.65 -25.62
N LEU A 577 6.94 0.50 -25.25
CA LEU A 577 8.38 0.27 -25.23
C LEU A 577 9.01 0.16 -26.62
N LEU A 578 8.26 -0.34 -27.59
CA LEU A 578 8.72 -0.46 -28.97
C LEU A 578 8.55 0.88 -29.70
N LEU A 579 7.43 1.58 -29.51
CA LEU A 579 7.05 2.80 -30.22
C LEU A 579 6.47 3.84 -29.24
N PRO A 580 7.33 4.57 -28.52
CA PRO A 580 6.88 5.71 -27.71
C PRO A 580 6.18 6.74 -28.63
N GLY A 581 4.97 7.18 -28.26
CA GLY A 581 4.25 8.27 -28.96
C GLY A 581 3.12 7.86 -29.93
N SER A 582 2.86 6.57 -30.12
CA SER A 582 1.77 6.09 -31.02
C SER A 582 0.35 6.34 -30.50
N THR A 583 0.18 6.76 -29.25
CA THR A 583 -1.14 6.86 -28.61
C THR A 583 -1.76 8.23 -28.85
N GLY A 584 -2.42 8.40 -30.01
CA GLY A 584 -3.53 9.35 -30.17
C GLY A 584 -3.20 10.82 -30.46
N ALA A 585 -1.99 11.18 -30.90
CA ALA A 585 -1.70 12.53 -31.36
C ALA A 585 -2.07 12.69 -32.85
N ASP A 586 -2.91 13.68 -33.16
CA ASP A 586 -3.18 14.13 -34.54
C ASP A 586 -1.86 14.43 -35.25
N GLU A 587 -1.59 13.70 -36.34
CA GLU A 587 -0.32 13.80 -37.08
C GLU A 587 -0.19 15.17 -37.76
N SER A 588 0.54 16.08 -37.11
CA SER A 588 1.00 17.30 -37.77
C SER A 588 2.10 16.93 -38.78
N LYS A 589 2.06 17.53 -39.98
CA LYS A 589 2.96 17.19 -41.10
C LYS A 589 4.44 17.46 -40.81
N ASP A 590 4.74 18.32 -39.84
CA ASP A 590 6.11 18.73 -39.48
C ASP A 590 6.79 17.75 -38.50
N ASP A 591 6.05 16.82 -37.88
CA ASP A 591 6.60 15.79 -36.97
C ASP A 591 7.11 14.52 -37.69
N ALA A 592 6.87 14.39 -38.99
CA ALA A 592 7.16 13.16 -39.74
C ALA A 592 8.66 12.81 -39.79
N ASP A 593 9.53 13.81 -39.91
CA ASP A 593 10.99 13.61 -40.00
C ASP A 593 11.61 13.25 -38.63
N GLY A 594 11.09 13.83 -37.54
CA GLY A 594 11.50 13.49 -36.17
C GLY A 594 11.11 12.06 -35.78
N GLN A 595 9.88 11.67 -36.13
CA GLN A 595 9.42 10.29 -35.95
C GLN A 595 10.25 9.30 -36.79
N LEU A 596 10.67 9.67 -38.00
CA LEU A 596 11.48 8.80 -38.86
C LEU A 596 12.86 8.50 -38.26
N ALA A 597 13.50 9.49 -37.64
CA ALA A 597 14.79 9.30 -36.95
C ALA A 597 14.63 8.38 -35.74
N LEU A 598 13.58 8.57 -34.93
CA LEU A 598 13.29 7.74 -33.77
C LEU A 598 12.98 6.29 -34.17
N ARG A 599 12.19 6.11 -35.24
CA ARG A 599 11.90 4.81 -35.85
C ARG A 599 13.16 4.07 -36.28
N LYS A 600 14.17 4.76 -36.83
CA LYS A 600 15.45 4.12 -37.23
C LYS A 600 16.24 3.58 -36.02
N THR A 601 16.30 4.33 -34.92
CA THR A 601 17.00 3.88 -33.70
C THR A 601 16.30 2.69 -33.07
N VAL A 602 14.97 2.75 -32.98
CA VAL A 602 14.12 1.66 -32.52
C VAL A 602 14.27 0.43 -33.42
N ALA A 603 14.22 0.58 -34.74
CA ALA A 603 14.33 -0.51 -35.72
C ALA A 603 15.61 -1.35 -35.53
N SER A 604 16.72 -0.72 -35.15
CA SER A 604 17.98 -1.44 -34.88
C SER A 604 17.88 -2.37 -33.67
N LYS A 605 17.18 -1.96 -32.60
CA LYS A 605 16.95 -2.77 -31.40
C LYS A 605 15.92 -3.85 -31.64
N ILE A 606 14.82 -3.50 -32.32
CA ILE A 606 13.78 -4.46 -32.72
C ILE A 606 14.39 -5.54 -33.62
N GLY A 607 15.26 -5.18 -34.56
CA GLY A 607 15.89 -6.12 -35.48
C GLY A 607 16.58 -7.30 -34.80
N ARG A 608 17.22 -7.08 -33.64
CA ARG A 608 17.87 -8.13 -32.85
C ARG A 608 16.86 -9.11 -32.22
N ASN A 609 15.72 -8.60 -31.78
CA ASN A 609 14.68 -9.37 -31.10
C ASN A 609 13.50 -9.75 -32.01
N MET A 610 13.59 -9.45 -33.31
CA MET A 610 12.46 -9.57 -34.24
C MET A 610 11.92 -10.99 -34.34
N SER A 611 12.80 -11.99 -34.45
CA SER A 611 12.37 -13.39 -34.51
C SER A 611 11.64 -13.83 -33.24
N LEU A 612 12.08 -13.35 -32.08
CA LEU A 612 11.45 -13.58 -30.80
C LEU A 612 10.06 -12.91 -30.75
N ILE A 613 9.97 -11.63 -31.11
CA ILE A 613 8.71 -10.87 -31.12
C ILE A 613 7.69 -11.57 -32.01
N LEU A 614 8.03 -11.84 -33.27
CA LEU A 614 7.13 -12.49 -34.22
C LEU A 614 6.69 -13.87 -33.75
N SER A 615 7.63 -14.68 -33.23
CA SER A 615 7.30 -16.02 -32.74
C SER A 615 6.39 -15.97 -31.51
N ALA A 616 6.64 -15.07 -30.56
CA ALA A 616 5.85 -14.94 -29.34
C ALA A 616 4.46 -14.39 -29.61
N VAL A 617 4.32 -13.38 -30.49
CA VAL A 617 3.00 -12.86 -30.89
C VAL A 617 2.21 -13.93 -31.63
N ALA A 618 2.83 -14.67 -32.56
CA ALA A 618 2.16 -15.76 -33.25
C ALA A 618 1.66 -16.85 -32.29
N LYS A 619 2.49 -17.26 -31.31
CA LYS A 619 2.10 -18.22 -30.27
C LYS A 619 0.93 -17.70 -29.42
N CYS A 620 1.01 -16.44 -28.98
CA CYS A 620 -0.04 -15.79 -28.22
C CYS A 620 -1.36 -15.76 -29.01
N TRP A 621 -1.31 -15.39 -30.30
CA TRP A 621 -2.46 -15.38 -31.19
C TRP A 621 -3.09 -16.76 -31.38
N ILE A 622 -2.27 -17.78 -31.65
CA ILE A 622 -2.74 -19.17 -31.79
C ILE A 622 -3.38 -19.65 -30.48
N SER A 623 -2.73 -19.40 -29.35
CA SER A 623 -3.28 -19.72 -28.02
C SER A 623 -4.62 -19.02 -27.76
N ALA A 624 -4.75 -17.75 -28.15
CA ALA A 624 -6.00 -17.00 -28.07
C ALA A 624 -7.11 -17.56 -28.97
N LEU A 625 -6.77 -18.09 -30.14
CA LEU A 625 -7.72 -18.76 -31.04
C LEU A 625 -8.14 -20.14 -30.52
N GLU A 626 -7.21 -20.88 -29.91
CA GLU A 626 -7.43 -22.25 -29.41
C GLU A 626 -8.06 -22.29 -28.02
N SER A 627 -8.11 -21.16 -27.32
CA SER A 627 -8.66 -21.09 -25.97
C SER A 627 -10.11 -21.59 -25.92
N PRO A 628 -10.44 -22.53 -25.01
CA PRO A 628 -11.81 -23.01 -24.83
C PRO A 628 -12.77 -21.88 -24.39
N LEU A 629 -12.24 -20.86 -23.73
CA LEU A 629 -12.99 -19.72 -23.21
C LEU A 629 -13.47 -18.75 -24.30
N ARG A 630 -12.93 -18.84 -25.52
CA ARG A 630 -13.35 -18.01 -26.65
C ARG A 630 -14.81 -18.23 -27.06
N SER A 631 -15.33 -19.43 -26.78
CA SER A 631 -16.74 -19.80 -27.02
C SER A 631 -17.68 -19.41 -25.87
N SER A 632 -17.14 -18.96 -24.73
CA SER A 632 -17.93 -18.59 -23.55
C SER A 632 -18.59 -17.22 -23.69
N SER A 633 -19.62 -16.96 -22.87
CA SER A 633 -20.46 -15.76 -22.91
C SER A 633 -19.72 -14.44 -22.66
N ASN A 634 -18.46 -14.46 -22.20
CA ASN A 634 -17.68 -13.27 -21.86
C ASN A 634 -16.86 -12.75 -23.06
N ARG A 635 -17.55 -12.46 -24.18
CA ARG A 635 -16.93 -12.19 -25.49
C ARG A 635 -16.29 -10.79 -25.61
N ALA A 636 -16.53 -9.87 -24.67
CA ALA A 636 -16.16 -8.47 -24.82
C ALA A 636 -14.63 -8.22 -24.80
N ASP A 637 -13.87 -9.04 -24.08
CA ASP A 637 -12.43 -8.83 -23.89
C ASP A 637 -11.57 -9.39 -25.03
N TRP A 638 -12.05 -10.39 -25.76
CA TRP A 638 -11.33 -11.02 -26.86
C TRP A 638 -11.03 -10.05 -28.03
N PRO A 639 -12.02 -9.29 -28.55
CA PRO A 639 -11.75 -8.29 -29.58
C PRO A 639 -10.76 -7.22 -29.13
N ARG A 640 -10.73 -6.90 -27.82
CA ARG A 640 -9.76 -5.94 -27.27
C ARG A 640 -8.33 -6.50 -27.35
N LEU A 641 -8.14 -7.76 -26.96
CA LEU A 641 -6.84 -8.44 -27.09
C LEU A 641 -6.40 -8.53 -28.56
N GLU A 642 -7.30 -8.95 -29.44
CA GLU A 642 -7.03 -9.07 -30.87
C GLU A 642 -6.60 -7.74 -31.47
N ARG A 643 -7.34 -6.67 -31.17
CA ARG A 643 -6.99 -5.31 -31.59
C ARG A 643 -5.60 -4.93 -31.10
N CYS A 644 -5.30 -5.14 -29.81
CA CYS A 644 -3.98 -4.82 -29.27
C CYS A 644 -2.84 -5.62 -29.95
N LEU A 645 -3.05 -6.90 -30.27
CA LEU A 645 -2.05 -7.71 -30.97
C LEU A 645 -1.86 -7.27 -32.42
N VAL A 646 -2.95 -6.93 -33.12
CA VAL A 646 -2.90 -6.36 -34.47
C VAL A 646 -2.18 -5.01 -34.44
N ASP A 647 -2.54 -4.11 -33.53
CA ASP A 647 -1.91 -2.80 -33.38
C ASP A 647 -0.40 -2.95 -33.12
N LEU A 648 0.00 -3.88 -32.24
CA LEU A 648 1.40 -4.21 -31.98
C LEU A 648 2.12 -4.70 -33.25
N MET A 649 1.47 -5.54 -34.07
CA MET A 649 2.06 -6.05 -35.30
C MET A 649 2.16 -5.00 -36.40
N GLN A 650 1.17 -4.11 -36.51
CA GLN A 650 1.23 -2.94 -37.37
C GLN A 650 2.41 -2.06 -36.98
N CYS A 651 2.51 -1.74 -35.69
CA CYS A 651 3.61 -1.04 -35.06
C CYS A 651 4.98 -1.66 -35.42
N VAL A 652 5.15 -2.96 -35.23
CA VAL A 652 6.39 -3.67 -35.55
C VAL A 652 6.69 -3.66 -37.06
N SER A 653 5.66 -3.75 -37.91
CA SER A 653 5.81 -3.68 -39.37
C SER A 653 6.23 -2.31 -39.89
N LEU A 654 5.80 -1.23 -39.23
CA LEU A 654 6.22 0.13 -39.53
C LEU A 654 7.70 0.35 -39.15
N ALA A 655 8.18 -0.33 -38.11
CA ALA A 655 9.56 -0.24 -37.67
C ALA A 655 10.53 -1.07 -38.53
N ASP A 656 10.10 -2.19 -39.11
CA ASP A 656 10.94 -3.07 -39.93
C ASP A 656 10.17 -3.60 -41.15
N SER A 657 10.60 -3.18 -42.35
CA SER A 657 9.99 -3.55 -43.63
C SER A 657 10.12 -5.03 -43.99
N THR A 658 10.94 -5.81 -43.28
CA THR A 658 11.05 -7.26 -43.48
C THR A 658 9.93 -8.05 -42.80
N VAL A 659 9.18 -7.42 -41.88
CA VAL A 659 8.10 -8.06 -41.11
C VAL A 659 7.00 -8.65 -41.99
N PRO A 660 6.44 -7.95 -43.01
CA PRO A 660 5.42 -8.54 -43.89
C PRO A 660 5.92 -9.81 -44.59
N THR A 661 7.17 -9.82 -45.05
CA THR A 661 7.76 -10.99 -45.72
C THR A 661 7.94 -12.17 -44.74
N ARG A 662 8.38 -11.89 -43.50
CA ARG A 662 8.53 -12.93 -42.46
C ARG A 662 7.19 -13.47 -42.00
N CYS A 663 6.18 -12.60 -41.88
CA CYS A 663 4.83 -13.00 -41.53
C CYS A 663 4.18 -13.80 -42.64
N ALA A 664 4.38 -13.47 -43.93
CA ALA A 664 3.90 -14.30 -45.04
C ALA A 664 4.45 -15.74 -44.95
N ARG A 665 5.70 -15.91 -44.49
CA ARG A 665 6.26 -17.25 -44.21
C ARG A 665 5.59 -17.93 -43.01
N LEU A 666 5.24 -17.18 -41.96
CA LEU A 666 4.49 -17.72 -40.82
C LEU A 666 3.06 -18.11 -41.20
N VAL A 667 2.38 -17.30 -42.02
CA VAL A 667 1.04 -17.59 -42.56
C VAL A 667 1.06 -18.82 -43.46
N ALA A 668 2.14 -19.02 -44.22
CA ALA A 668 2.33 -20.25 -44.99
C ALA A 668 2.48 -21.51 -44.12
N LEU A 669 2.92 -21.36 -42.85
CA LEU A 669 2.98 -22.46 -41.88
C LEU A 669 1.64 -22.65 -41.15
N ASP A 670 0.94 -21.57 -40.81
CA ASP A 670 -0.38 -21.59 -40.18
C ASP A 670 -1.25 -20.46 -40.75
N ALA A 671 -2.25 -20.83 -41.56
CA ALA A 671 -3.13 -19.89 -42.25
C ALA A 671 -3.95 -19.00 -41.28
N ARG A 672 -4.14 -19.43 -40.02
CA ARG A 672 -4.89 -18.66 -39.01
C ARG A 672 -4.19 -17.37 -38.59
N LEU A 673 -2.91 -17.21 -38.90
CA LEU A 673 -2.14 -16.00 -38.66
C LEU A 673 -2.43 -14.88 -39.67
N ALA A 674 -3.20 -15.15 -40.74
CA ALA A 674 -3.50 -14.15 -41.77
C ALA A 674 -4.22 -12.91 -41.20
N ASP A 675 -5.08 -13.10 -40.20
CA ASP A 675 -5.88 -12.03 -39.57
C ASP A 675 -5.04 -11.09 -38.67
N LEU A 676 -3.82 -11.50 -38.30
CA LEU A 676 -2.94 -10.73 -37.41
C LEU A 676 -2.29 -9.53 -38.12
N LEU A 677 -2.22 -9.54 -39.45
CA LEU A 677 -1.65 -8.45 -40.23
C LEU A 677 -2.75 -7.65 -40.95
N PRO A 678 -2.63 -6.32 -41.03
CA PRO A 678 -3.46 -5.57 -41.96
C PRO A 678 -3.13 -6.02 -43.39
N THR A 679 -4.16 -6.36 -44.16
CA THR A 679 -4.02 -6.52 -45.61
C THR A 679 -3.53 -5.20 -46.22
N PRO A 680 -2.50 -5.20 -47.07
CA PRO A 680 -1.89 -3.98 -47.63
C PRO A 680 -2.81 -3.09 -48.48
N ASP A 681 -4.08 -3.47 -48.69
CA ASP A 681 -4.98 -2.88 -49.68
C ASP A 681 -5.92 -1.76 -49.17
N ALA A 682 -5.88 -1.38 -47.89
CA ALA A 682 -6.82 -0.36 -47.37
C ALA A 682 -6.28 1.09 -47.37
N ALA A 683 -4.95 1.29 -47.48
CA ALA A 683 -4.34 2.62 -47.36
C ALA A 683 -4.28 3.44 -48.66
N SER A 684 -4.62 2.86 -49.81
CA SER A 684 -4.56 3.53 -51.13
C SER A 684 -5.91 4.08 -51.63
N GLY A 685 -7.00 3.93 -50.87
CA GLY A 685 -8.37 4.19 -51.35
C GLY A 685 -9.04 5.51 -50.96
N VAL A 686 -8.45 6.34 -50.09
CA VAL A 686 -9.21 7.47 -49.47
C VAL A 686 -8.89 8.87 -50.05
N ASN A 687 -7.93 9.01 -50.97
CA ASN A 687 -7.61 10.32 -51.58
C ASN A 687 -8.10 10.49 -53.03
N SER A 688 -9.35 10.11 -53.31
CA SER A 688 -10.07 10.63 -54.48
C SER A 688 -11.59 10.61 -54.29
N ARG A 689 -12.12 11.56 -53.53
CA ARG A 689 -13.37 12.28 -53.86
C ARG A 689 -13.51 13.57 -53.06
#